data_AF-A0A924A863-F1
#
_entry.id   AF-A0A924A863-F1
#
_cell.length_a   1.000
_cell.length_b   1.000
_cell.length_c   1.000
_cell.angle_alpha   90.00
_cell.angle_beta   90.00
_cell.angle_gamma   90.00
#
_symmetry.space_group_name_H-M   'P 1'
#
loop_
_entity.id
_entity.type
_entity.pdbx_description
1 polymer ?
#
loop_
_entity_poly.entity_id
_entity_poly.type
_entity_poly.pdbx_seq_one_letter_code
_entity_poly.pdbx_strand_id
1 'polypeptide(L)'
;MLKKHTILFLFAFCLHFISLAQKKQARKTSVSNITRCFTMERLQKMMLYSPQQKTSKQQNISKANAKPGSNIVNRAYNTEAVINIPVVFHIVLTNPYIVTDAVVQSQLNELNTDFAGINADSTNAAGFYSVRGHSVKIRFVLAKRTPGGLLTNGIDRVKSNTVSDANANIDPIKRTALGGADVWDPSSYLNYWVSDGIKVDGQVILGYAQFPGTGIPEDDGVFCNINSFGISGCNYSDYNKGRTLGHETGHYLGLFHIWGDEDACSGDDFRPLAGKIGAYSTVILPDTLANNSAQGNTSKDIGDTPNQGGYTSGCPTSVKTDACSSTSPGTMYQNYMDYTSDNCYSMFTKRQVQRMEWIVDNARTGLGTSLGGTAPTGAITLDAAPLEPVNPGGMEASGCTSIIYPAALNCPGTIIPKVRIINNGTVSLTSLQVGLSVNGIVQAPVTLAFAAPGLATGATAVVSFASITIITNVNTLKFYTYGANGNTTDLVPANDTLTTNLPISNGAPLPVLETFESLPFPATNWFVYNPDGDVSFWKRASPGKNSGFAIKIDNFTDGNAGSIDEIRTPKFLISAAEPVVVSFDLAYKNYPPFVDKLTVLVSNDCGTNWTAVFDKAGTSLATAGSSTVSYDNPVEADWQHQQIAIPQNLLAGGQILIAFRNTSDFGNNIFIDNINIYQQPDRDLIPAALLSPTAIECSATIGVPAITIRNSGLQAVTGFTVGYSLNGAAFVGKNFSQTINAGDTAAVLLDPFTGTPGNNSLVILTSNPISISGTGDQKPTND
;
A
#
# COMPACT_ATOMS: atom_id res chain seq x y z
N MET A 1 70.30 -5.14 -12.81
CA MET A 1 69.41 -4.98 -11.65
C MET A 1 68.43 -3.86 -11.95
N LEU A 2 67.20 -4.17 -12.38
CA LEU A 2 65.97 -3.34 -12.27
C LEU A 2 64.84 -4.02 -13.08
N LYS A 3 64.52 -5.28 -12.72
CA LYS A 3 63.36 -6.02 -13.25
C LYS A 3 62.59 -6.75 -12.13
N LYS A 4 62.73 -6.26 -10.89
CA LYS A 4 62.12 -6.87 -9.69
C LYS A 4 61.35 -5.89 -8.79
N HIS A 5 61.13 -4.63 -9.22
CA HIS A 5 60.50 -3.61 -8.36
C HIS A 5 59.19 -3.01 -8.91
N THR A 6 58.69 -3.48 -10.06
CA THR A 6 57.41 -2.98 -10.63
C THR A 6 56.24 -3.95 -10.42
N ILE A 7 56.49 -5.15 -9.89
CA ILE A 7 55.44 -6.18 -9.66
C ILE A 7 54.89 -6.13 -8.21
N LEU A 8 55.53 -5.38 -7.30
CA LEU A 8 55.09 -5.29 -5.90
C LEU A 8 54.19 -4.08 -5.59
N PHE A 9 54.00 -3.16 -6.54
CA PHE A 9 53.09 -1.99 -6.37
C PHE A 9 51.72 -2.17 -7.03
N LEU A 10 51.55 -3.15 -7.94
CA LEU A 10 50.23 -3.47 -8.53
C LEU A 10 49.44 -4.54 -7.75
N PHE A 11 50.06 -5.23 -6.79
CA PHE A 11 49.36 -6.23 -5.95
C PHE A 11 48.80 -5.67 -4.64
N ALA A 12 49.21 -4.47 -4.22
CA ALA A 12 48.68 -3.81 -3.01
C ALA A 12 47.42 -2.96 -3.27
N PHE A 13 47.15 -2.58 -4.53
CA PHE A 13 45.96 -1.79 -4.91
C PHE A 13 44.74 -2.64 -5.29
N CYS A 14 44.90 -3.97 -5.37
CA CYS A 14 43.83 -4.90 -5.73
C CYS A 14 43.28 -5.72 -4.53
N LEU A 15 43.77 -5.47 -3.31
CA LEU A 15 43.39 -6.17 -2.07
C LEU A 15 42.68 -5.29 -1.04
N HIS A 16 42.36 -4.03 -1.38
CA HIS A 16 41.57 -3.11 -0.52
C HIS A 16 40.11 -2.89 -0.97
N PHE A 17 39.63 -3.62 -1.99
CA PHE A 17 38.23 -3.55 -2.46
C PHE A 17 37.49 -4.90 -2.45
N ILE A 18 37.95 -5.87 -1.67
CA ILE A 18 37.21 -7.13 -1.44
C ILE A 18 37.08 -7.35 0.07
N SER A 19 36.22 -6.56 0.71
CA SER A 19 35.61 -6.85 2.03
C SER A 19 34.61 -5.75 2.43
N LEU A 20 33.77 -5.32 1.51
CA LEU A 20 32.46 -4.75 1.83
C LEU A 20 31.44 -5.43 0.92
N ALA A 21 31.47 -6.77 0.92
CA ALA A 21 30.23 -7.50 0.75
C ALA A 21 29.40 -7.09 1.97
N GLN A 22 28.54 -6.09 1.79
CA GLN A 22 27.38 -5.92 2.66
C GLN A 22 26.80 -7.32 2.79
N LYS A 23 26.83 -7.87 4.01
CA LYS A 23 25.94 -8.98 4.33
C LYS A 23 24.55 -8.41 4.02
N LYS A 24 24.00 -8.72 2.84
CA LYS A 24 22.57 -8.65 2.58
C LYS A 24 21.98 -9.64 3.56
N GLN A 25 21.72 -9.16 4.78
CA GLN A 25 21.01 -9.90 5.78
C GLN A 25 19.59 -10.01 5.24
N ALA A 26 19.19 -11.23 4.90
CA ALA A 26 17.81 -11.51 4.59
C ALA A 26 16.93 -10.98 5.73
N ARG A 27 15.91 -10.22 5.36
CA ARG A 27 14.90 -9.60 6.23
C ARG A 27 14.42 -10.61 7.29
N LYS A 28 14.80 -10.41 8.56
CA LYS A 28 14.18 -11.09 9.71
C LYS A 28 12.95 -10.29 10.15
N THR A 29 11.91 -10.27 9.33
CA THR A 29 10.58 -9.87 9.82
C THR A 29 9.94 -11.11 10.45
N SER A 30 10.22 -11.35 11.74
CA SER A 30 9.32 -12.20 12.53
C SER A 30 8.10 -11.35 12.88
N VAL A 31 7.06 -11.40 12.04
CA VAL A 31 5.77 -10.83 12.42
C VAL A 31 5.18 -11.77 13.48
N SER A 32 5.01 -11.31 14.71
CA SER A 32 4.60 -12.15 15.84
C SER A 32 3.10 -12.48 15.88
N ASN A 33 2.35 -12.28 14.78
CA ASN A 33 0.90 -12.48 14.68
C ASN A 33 0.49 -12.85 13.23
N ILE A 34 1.00 -13.97 12.72
CA ILE A 34 0.62 -14.52 11.40
C ILE A 34 -0.42 -15.63 11.57
N THR A 35 -1.51 -15.53 10.83
CA THR A 35 -2.51 -16.60 10.65
C THR A 35 -2.26 -17.30 9.32
N ARG A 36 -1.96 -18.60 9.38
CA ARG A 36 -1.50 -19.37 8.21
C ARG A 36 -2.55 -19.44 7.11
N CYS A 37 -3.79 -19.73 7.47
CA CYS A 37 -4.93 -19.87 6.58
C CYS A 37 -6.18 -19.40 7.34
N PHE A 38 -7.12 -18.78 6.63
CA PHE A 38 -8.39 -18.28 7.18
C PHE A 38 -9.62 -18.90 6.49
N THR A 39 -9.41 -20.03 5.81
CA THR A 39 -10.43 -20.69 5.00
C THR A 39 -11.61 -21.16 5.85
N MET A 40 -11.36 -21.73 7.03
CA MET A 40 -12.45 -22.27 7.88
C MET A 40 -13.29 -21.17 8.50
N GLU A 41 -12.64 -20.11 8.99
CA GLU A 41 -13.28 -18.94 9.57
C GLU A 41 -14.11 -18.20 8.53
N ARG A 42 -13.55 -18.00 7.33
CA ARG A 42 -14.30 -17.40 6.22
C ARG A 42 -15.48 -18.27 5.84
N LEU A 43 -15.29 -19.59 5.74
CA LEU A 43 -16.38 -20.53 5.46
C LEU A 43 -17.48 -20.38 6.52
N GLN A 44 -17.16 -20.39 7.81
CA GLN A 44 -18.11 -20.20 8.90
C GLN A 44 -18.83 -18.85 8.85
N LYS A 45 -18.13 -17.77 8.48
CA LYS A 45 -18.77 -16.45 8.33
C LYS A 45 -19.73 -16.42 7.15
N MET A 46 -19.34 -16.97 6.00
CA MET A 46 -20.24 -17.13 4.87
C MET A 46 -21.50 -17.93 5.25
N MET A 47 -21.38 -18.91 6.16
CA MET A 47 -22.53 -19.67 6.70
C MET A 47 -23.53 -18.81 7.48
N LEU A 48 -23.10 -17.72 8.14
CA LEU A 48 -23.97 -16.89 8.98
C LEU A 48 -24.73 -15.82 8.19
N TYR A 49 -24.18 -15.33 7.07
CA TYR A 49 -24.64 -14.09 6.43
C TYR A 49 -25.27 -14.25 5.02
N SER A 50 -25.16 -15.40 4.34
CA SER A 50 -25.68 -15.56 2.96
C SER A 50 -27.09 -16.19 2.87
N PRO A 51 -28.06 -15.55 2.17
CA PRO A 51 -29.37 -16.13 1.85
C PRO A 51 -29.32 -17.37 0.94
N GLN A 52 -28.43 -17.41 -0.08
CA GLN A 52 -28.28 -18.58 -0.95
C GLN A 52 -27.84 -19.82 -0.16
N GLN A 53 -26.98 -19.65 0.84
CA GLN A 53 -26.55 -20.75 1.69
C GLN A 53 -27.69 -21.28 2.55
N LYS A 54 -28.59 -20.44 3.08
CA LYS A 54 -29.80 -20.91 3.78
C LYS A 54 -30.66 -21.83 2.90
N THR A 55 -30.72 -21.58 1.60
CA THR A 55 -31.43 -22.43 0.63
C THR A 55 -30.65 -23.71 0.29
N SER A 56 -29.33 -23.65 0.07
CA SER A 56 -28.49 -24.84 -0.11
C SER A 56 -28.56 -25.79 1.08
N LYS A 57 -28.65 -25.23 2.32
CA LYS A 57 -28.96 -25.96 3.55
C LYS A 57 -30.18 -26.85 3.42
N GLN A 58 -31.28 -26.26 2.97
CA GLN A 58 -32.57 -26.92 2.87
C GLN A 58 -32.56 -27.98 1.76
N GLN A 59 -31.89 -27.71 0.64
CA GLN A 59 -31.73 -28.66 -0.47
C GLN A 59 -30.83 -29.86 -0.12
N ASN A 60 -29.81 -29.66 0.71
CA ASN A 60 -28.93 -30.74 1.13
C ASN A 60 -29.54 -31.58 2.25
N ILE A 61 -30.31 -30.99 3.16
CA ILE A 61 -31.11 -31.76 4.14
C ILE A 61 -32.11 -32.68 3.41
N SER A 62 -32.72 -32.24 2.30
CA SER A 62 -33.63 -33.09 1.53
C SER A 62 -32.91 -34.16 0.69
N LYS A 63 -31.73 -33.84 0.11
CA LYS A 63 -30.91 -34.81 -0.64
C LYS A 63 -30.18 -35.83 0.25
N ALA A 64 -29.74 -35.46 1.45
CA ALA A 64 -29.12 -36.40 2.40
C ALA A 64 -30.14 -37.40 2.97
N ASN A 65 -31.43 -37.01 3.04
CA ASN A 65 -32.54 -37.89 3.44
C ASN A 65 -33.03 -38.81 2.29
N ALA A 66 -32.75 -38.47 1.03
CA ALA A 66 -32.91 -39.38 -0.08
C ALA A 66 -31.64 -40.23 -0.18
N LYS A 67 -31.70 -41.53 0.14
CA LYS A 67 -30.58 -42.45 -0.11
C LYS A 67 -30.03 -42.20 -1.52
N PRO A 68 -28.71 -42.01 -1.72
CA PRO A 68 -28.18 -41.75 -3.04
C PRO A 68 -28.63 -42.87 -3.97
N GLY A 69 -29.43 -42.52 -4.98
CA GLY A 69 -29.79 -43.47 -6.03
C GLY A 69 -28.51 -43.96 -6.70
N SER A 70 -28.39 -45.27 -6.81
CA SER A 70 -27.28 -46.04 -7.38
C SER A 70 -27.06 -45.81 -8.89
N ASN A 71 -27.33 -44.62 -9.41
CA ASN A 71 -27.06 -44.22 -10.79
C ASN A 71 -25.81 -43.34 -10.85
N ILE A 72 -24.81 -43.64 -10.03
CA ILE A 72 -23.45 -43.17 -10.30
C ILE A 72 -23.01 -43.98 -11.52
N VAL A 73 -22.99 -43.32 -12.68
CA VAL A 73 -22.23 -43.83 -13.80
C VAL A 73 -20.81 -43.96 -13.27
N ASN A 74 -20.38 -45.20 -13.02
CA ASN A 74 -18.98 -45.56 -12.85
C ASN A 74 -18.27 -45.22 -14.16
N ARG A 75 -18.02 -43.93 -14.42
CA ARG A 75 -16.97 -43.54 -15.34
C ARG A 75 -15.71 -44.03 -14.66
N ALA A 76 -15.12 -45.09 -15.19
CA ALA A 76 -13.82 -45.57 -14.75
C ALA A 76 -12.91 -44.35 -14.55
N TYR A 77 -12.26 -44.25 -13.39
CA TYR A 77 -11.36 -43.17 -12.98
C TYR A 77 -10.07 -43.08 -13.85
N ASN A 78 -10.15 -43.53 -15.10
CA ASN A 78 -9.06 -43.71 -16.05
C ASN A 78 -9.21 -42.76 -17.24
N THR A 79 -9.24 -41.46 -16.98
CA THR A 79 -8.64 -40.56 -17.98
C THR A 79 -7.31 -40.12 -17.40
N GLU A 80 -6.25 -40.87 -17.71
CA GLU A 80 -4.84 -40.47 -17.49
C GLU A 80 -4.44 -39.20 -18.26
N ALA A 81 -5.40 -38.53 -18.90
CA ALA A 81 -5.19 -37.32 -19.65
C ALA A 81 -4.91 -36.16 -18.69
N VAL A 82 -3.77 -35.50 -18.90
CA VAL A 82 -3.42 -34.25 -18.25
C VAL A 82 -4.47 -33.19 -18.56
N ILE A 83 -5.03 -32.58 -17.53
CA ILE A 83 -5.92 -31.43 -17.58
C ILE A 83 -5.11 -30.16 -17.29
N ASN A 84 -5.12 -29.22 -18.23
CA ASN A 84 -4.55 -27.89 -18.04
C ASN A 84 -5.64 -26.95 -17.50
N ILE A 85 -5.62 -26.69 -16.19
CA ILE A 85 -6.47 -25.72 -15.52
C ILE A 85 -5.94 -24.31 -15.83
N PRO A 86 -6.71 -23.46 -16.54
CA PRO A 86 -6.31 -22.07 -16.78
C PRO A 86 -6.39 -21.27 -15.49
N VAL A 87 -5.32 -20.56 -15.16
CA VAL A 87 -5.25 -19.70 -13.97
C VAL A 87 -5.08 -18.24 -14.36
N VAL A 88 -5.69 -17.35 -13.59
CA VAL A 88 -5.47 -15.91 -13.67
C VAL A 88 -5.01 -15.40 -12.30
N PHE A 89 -3.97 -14.57 -12.29
CA PHE A 89 -3.49 -13.88 -11.11
C PHE A 89 -3.89 -12.41 -11.16
N HIS A 90 -4.82 -12.01 -10.30
CA HIS A 90 -5.18 -10.62 -10.06
C HIS A 90 -4.25 -10.02 -9.01
N ILE A 91 -3.26 -9.26 -9.46
CA ILE A 91 -2.32 -8.53 -8.61
C ILE A 91 -2.92 -7.16 -8.31
N VAL A 92 -3.49 -7.00 -7.12
CA VAL A 92 -4.17 -5.79 -6.66
C VAL A 92 -3.28 -5.10 -5.62
N LEU A 93 -2.55 -4.07 -6.05
CA LEU A 93 -1.56 -3.38 -5.22
C LEU A 93 -1.45 -1.91 -5.63
N THR A 94 -0.93 -1.07 -4.73
CA THR A 94 -0.65 0.33 -5.08
C THR A 94 0.39 0.39 -6.21
N ASN A 95 1.34 -0.54 -6.20
CA ASN A 95 2.23 -0.84 -7.32
C ASN A 95 2.13 -2.34 -7.69
N PRO A 96 1.33 -2.71 -8.69
CA PRO A 96 1.21 -4.12 -9.08
C PRO A 96 2.53 -4.68 -9.63
N TYR A 97 3.46 -3.84 -10.11
CA TYR A 97 4.72 -4.29 -10.71
C TYR A 97 5.79 -4.71 -9.70
N ILE A 98 5.55 -4.57 -8.38
CA ILE A 98 6.39 -5.21 -7.35
C ILE A 98 6.36 -6.74 -7.54
N VAL A 99 5.19 -7.29 -7.91
CA VAL A 99 5.08 -8.69 -8.32
C VAL A 99 5.44 -8.80 -9.80
N THR A 100 6.69 -9.16 -10.08
CA THR A 100 7.16 -9.36 -11.45
C THR A 100 6.54 -10.62 -12.09
N ASP A 101 6.50 -10.67 -13.42
CA ASP A 101 6.06 -11.87 -14.15
C ASP A 101 6.87 -13.11 -13.76
N ALA A 102 8.16 -12.94 -13.46
CA ALA A 102 9.02 -14.03 -12.99
C ALA A 102 8.59 -14.57 -11.61
N VAL A 103 8.11 -13.70 -10.71
CA VAL A 103 7.56 -14.13 -9.41
C VAL A 103 6.26 -14.90 -9.62
N VAL A 104 5.35 -14.42 -10.48
CA VAL A 104 4.12 -15.17 -10.81
C VAL A 104 4.45 -16.53 -11.44
N GLN A 105 5.39 -16.57 -12.39
CA GLN A 105 5.82 -17.81 -13.03
C GLN A 105 6.47 -18.77 -12.02
N SER A 106 7.25 -18.26 -11.05
CA SER A 106 7.81 -19.09 -9.99
C SER A 106 6.71 -19.74 -9.15
N GLN A 107 5.64 -19.01 -8.81
CA GLN A 107 4.50 -19.56 -8.08
C GLN A 107 3.77 -20.64 -8.88
N LEU A 108 3.56 -20.41 -10.19
CA LEU A 108 2.95 -21.42 -11.06
C LEU A 108 3.81 -22.69 -11.16
N ASN A 109 5.12 -22.53 -11.22
CA ASN A 109 6.06 -23.65 -11.27
C ASN A 109 6.01 -24.46 -9.96
N GLU A 110 5.98 -23.79 -8.80
CA GLU A 110 5.86 -24.47 -7.50
C GLU A 110 4.53 -25.21 -7.36
N LEU A 111 3.40 -24.60 -7.76
CA LEU A 111 2.11 -25.30 -7.80
C LEU A 111 2.19 -26.59 -8.63
N ASN A 112 2.72 -26.52 -9.86
CA ASN A 112 2.85 -27.70 -10.70
C ASN A 112 3.83 -28.74 -10.13
N THR A 113 4.89 -28.28 -9.47
CA THR A 113 5.91 -29.14 -8.84
C THR A 113 5.34 -29.91 -7.65
N ASP A 114 4.54 -29.26 -6.82
CA ASP A 114 3.90 -29.85 -5.64
C ASP A 114 2.78 -30.80 -6.00
N PHE A 115 1.89 -30.39 -6.90
CA PHE A 115 0.76 -31.20 -7.33
C PHE A 115 1.21 -32.42 -8.15
N ALA A 116 2.31 -32.30 -8.90
CA ALA A 116 2.95 -33.46 -9.55
C ALA A 116 3.82 -34.28 -8.59
N GLY A 117 4.02 -33.83 -7.36
CA GLY A 117 4.86 -34.51 -6.36
C GLY A 117 6.30 -34.73 -6.83
N ILE A 118 6.86 -33.79 -7.61
CA ILE A 118 8.25 -33.84 -8.10
C ILE A 118 9.16 -32.83 -7.37
N ASN A 119 8.65 -32.22 -6.32
CA ASN A 119 9.38 -31.34 -5.40
C ASN A 119 10.58 -32.07 -4.76
N ALA A 120 11.74 -31.41 -4.72
CA ALA A 120 12.99 -32.04 -4.26
C ALA A 120 12.98 -32.35 -2.74
N ASP A 121 12.28 -31.52 -1.95
CA ASP A 121 12.07 -31.67 -0.50
C ASP A 121 11.11 -32.83 -0.15
N SER A 122 10.50 -33.48 -1.14
CA SER A 122 9.62 -34.64 -0.95
C SER A 122 10.27 -35.86 -0.27
N THR A 123 11.59 -35.84 -0.10
CA THR A 123 12.32 -36.83 0.68
C THR A 123 12.22 -36.61 2.20
N ASN A 124 11.63 -35.50 2.64
CA ASN A 124 11.56 -35.12 4.06
C ASN A 124 10.45 -35.86 4.84
N ALA A 125 9.70 -36.74 4.18
CA ALA A 125 8.57 -37.49 4.74
C ALA A 125 8.75 -39.01 4.65
N ALA A 126 9.95 -39.53 4.95
CA ALA A 126 10.31 -40.94 4.79
C ALA A 126 9.33 -41.94 5.44
N GLY A 127 8.78 -41.60 6.61
CA GLY A 127 7.79 -42.42 7.31
C GLY A 127 6.45 -42.56 6.58
N PHE A 128 6.16 -41.70 5.60
CA PHE A 128 4.88 -41.59 4.90
C PHE A 128 4.96 -41.89 3.39
N TYR A 129 6.10 -42.40 2.90
CA TYR A 129 6.27 -42.71 1.47
C TYR A 129 5.23 -43.68 0.90
N SER A 130 4.72 -44.61 1.71
CA SER A 130 3.69 -45.58 1.28
C SER A 130 2.37 -44.92 0.90
N VAL A 131 2.05 -43.77 1.49
CA VAL A 131 0.80 -43.02 1.27
C VAL A 131 1.00 -41.76 0.44
N ARG A 132 2.23 -41.47 -0.01
CA ARG A 132 2.53 -40.31 -0.85
C ARG A 132 1.78 -40.35 -2.18
N GLY A 133 1.06 -39.27 -2.45
CA GLY A 133 0.31 -39.04 -3.68
C GLY A 133 0.96 -38.01 -4.57
N HIS A 134 0.66 -38.11 -5.86
CA HIS A 134 0.94 -37.09 -6.86
C HIS A 134 -0.15 -37.14 -7.92
N SER A 135 -0.62 -35.99 -8.38
CA SER A 135 -1.56 -35.93 -9.48
C SER A 135 -0.80 -35.99 -10.80
N VAL A 136 -1.11 -37.01 -11.60
CA VAL A 136 -0.70 -37.06 -13.02
C VAL A 136 -1.65 -36.25 -13.91
N LYS A 137 -2.79 -35.82 -13.35
CA LYS A 137 -3.89 -35.18 -14.07
C LYS A 137 -3.88 -33.67 -13.99
N ILE A 138 -3.72 -33.08 -12.81
CA ILE A 138 -3.89 -31.64 -12.60
C ILE A 138 -2.62 -30.88 -12.99
N ARG A 139 -2.70 -29.99 -13.99
CA ARG A 139 -1.65 -29.03 -14.33
C ARG A 139 -2.23 -27.64 -14.41
N PHE A 140 -1.54 -26.66 -13.83
CA PHE A 140 -1.93 -25.27 -13.86
C PHE A 140 -1.19 -24.57 -14.99
N VAL A 141 -1.89 -23.78 -15.80
CA VAL A 141 -1.30 -22.97 -16.87
C VAL A 141 -1.83 -21.55 -16.77
N LEU A 142 -0.98 -20.55 -16.98
CA LEU A 142 -1.45 -19.17 -17.10
C LEU A 142 -2.46 -19.07 -18.24
N ALA A 143 -3.56 -18.37 -17.99
CA ALA A 143 -4.53 -18.04 -19.01
C ALA A 143 -3.85 -17.35 -20.20
N LYS A 144 -4.30 -17.71 -21.40
CA LYS A 144 -3.84 -17.16 -22.68
C LYS A 144 -4.94 -16.41 -23.42
N ARG A 145 -6.16 -16.38 -22.85
CA ARG A 145 -7.25 -15.51 -23.28
C ARG A 145 -7.99 -14.92 -22.09
N THR A 146 -8.49 -13.70 -22.22
CA THR A 146 -9.41 -13.07 -21.27
C THR A 146 -10.81 -13.66 -21.43
N PRO A 147 -11.76 -13.40 -20.51
CA PRO A 147 -13.16 -13.78 -20.69
C PRO A 147 -13.79 -13.18 -21.95
N GLY A 148 -13.31 -12.02 -22.40
CA GLY A 148 -13.70 -11.40 -23.67
C GLY A 148 -13.03 -12.01 -24.92
N GLY A 149 -12.19 -13.04 -24.76
CA GLY A 149 -11.52 -13.73 -25.87
C GLY A 149 -10.26 -13.04 -26.41
N LEU A 150 -9.78 -11.97 -25.76
CA LEU A 150 -8.55 -11.27 -26.15
C LEU A 150 -7.31 -11.99 -25.62
N LEU A 151 -6.16 -11.85 -26.29
CA LEU A 151 -4.89 -12.42 -25.82
C LEU A 151 -4.50 -11.84 -24.45
N THR A 152 -3.94 -12.68 -23.58
CA THR A 152 -3.41 -12.27 -22.26
C THR A 152 -2.25 -13.18 -21.86
N ASN A 153 -1.47 -12.76 -20.88
CA ASN A 153 -0.51 -13.61 -20.17
C ASN A 153 -1.08 -14.23 -18.89
N GLY A 154 -2.36 -13.97 -18.55
CA GLY A 154 -3.00 -14.50 -17.35
C GLY A 154 -2.62 -13.75 -16.08
N ILE A 155 -2.06 -12.55 -16.21
CA ILE A 155 -1.73 -11.66 -15.09
C ILE A 155 -2.54 -10.38 -15.27
N ASP A 156 -3.45 -10.13 -14.34
CA ASP A 156 -4.23 -8.91 -14.26
C ASP A 156 -3.57 -7.97 -13.24
N ARG A 157 -3.25 -6.74 -13.64
CA ARG A 157 -2.48 -5.78 -12.83
C ARG A 157 -3.36 -4.60 -12.48
N VAL A 158 -3.88 -4.60 -11.25
CA VAL A 158 -4.81 -3.58 -10.77
C VAL A 158 -4.09 -2.63 -9.82
N LYS A 159 -3.99 -1.35 -10.22
CA LYS A 159 -3.45 -0.28 -9.39
C LYS A 159 -4.50 0.17 -8.37
N SER A 160 -4.33 -0.24 -7.11
CA SER A 160 -5.31 0.04 -6.05
C SER A 160 -4.70 -0.03 -4.64
N ASN A 161 -5.30 0.66 -3.68
CA ASN A 161 -5.00 0.50 -2.25
C ASN A 161 -5.98 -0.45 -1.53
N THR A 162 -6.87 -1.10 -2.29
CA THR A 162 -7.81 -2.09 -1.76
C THR A 162 -7.07 -3.34 -1.31
N VAL A 163 -7.28 -3.71 -0.06
CA VAL A 163 -6.77 -4.94 0.55
C VAL A 163 -7.88 -5.97 0.70
N SER A 164 -7.53 -7.22 0.91
CA SER A 164 -8.51 -8.26 1.22
C SER A 164 -9.08 -8.07 2.63
N ASP A 165 -10.39 -8.30 2.77
CA ASP A 165 -11.07 -8.43 4.07
C ASP A 165 -11.77 -9.79 4.14
N ALA A 166 -11.11 -10.73 4.82
CA ALA A 166 -11.62 -12.08 4.99
C ALA A 166 -12.86 -12.13 5.92
N ASN A 167 -13.11 -11.10 6.73
CA ASN A 167 -14.26 -10.98 7.62
C ASN A 167 -15.48 -10.36 6.95
N ALA A 168 -15.29 -9.62 5.86
CA ALA A 168 -16.38 -9.01 5.12
C ALA A 168 -17.25 -10.07 4.43
N ASN A 169 -18.56 -9.77 4.33
CA ASN A 169 -19.52 -10.61 3.61
C ASN A 169 -19.17 -10.78 2.12
N ILE A 170 -18.53 -9.75 1.55
CA ILE A 170 -17.99 -9.71 0.20
C ILE A 170 -16.57 -9.20 0.37
N ASP A 171 -15.59 -9.93 -0.15
CA ASP A 171 -14.21 -9.46 -0.06
C ASP A 171 -13.99 -8.29 -1.04
N PRO A 172 -13.63 -7.08 -0.58
CA PRO A 172 -13.43 -5.92 -1.45
C PRO A 172 -12.36 -6.13 -2.53
N ILE A 173 -11.33 -6.94 -2.28
CA ILE A 173 -10.30 -7.24 -3.31
C ILE A 173 -10.88 -7.96 -4.53
N LYS A 174 -12.02 -8.64 -4.37
CA LYS A 174 -12.68 -9.40 -5.43
C LYS A 174 -13.73 -8.57 -6.19
N ARG A 175 -13.75 -7.25 -6.01
CA ARG A 175 -14.75 -6.34 -6.60
C ARG A 175 -14.12 -5.10 -7.20
N THR A 176 -14.24 -4.91 -8.51
CA THR A 176 -13.78 -3.69 -9.19
C THR A 176 -14.44 -2.43 -8.63
N ALA A 177 -15.73 -2.52 -8.29
CA ALA A 177 -16.50 -1.44 -7.66
C ALA A 177 -15.94 -0.97 -6.30
N LEU A 178 -15.12 -1.80 -5.64
CA LEU A 178 -14.47 -1.51 -4.36
C LEU A 178 -12.95 -1.33 -4.54
N GLY A 179 -12.46 -1.18 -5.77
CA GLY A 179 -11.05 -1.05 -6.11
C GLY A 179 -10.28 -2.37 -6.22
N GLY A 180 -10.95 -3.51 -6.15
CA GLY A 180 -10.38 -4.84 -6.41
C GLY A 180 -10.42 -5.26 -7.88
N ALA A 181 -10.44 -6.58 -8.12
CA ALA A 181 -10.60 -7.20 -9.43
C ALA A 181 -11.76 -8.20 -9.40
N ASP A 182 -12.68 -8.10 -10.36
CA ASP A 182 -13.81 -9.03 -10.46
C ASP A 182 -13.33 -10.40 -10.93
N VAL A 183 -14.05 -11.43 -10.50
CA VAL A 183 -13.78 -12.82 -10.90
C VAL A 183 -13.84 -12.97 -12.42
N TRP A 184 -12.88 -13.67 -13.01
CA TRP A 184 -13.07 -14.26 -14.35
C TRP A 184 -13.90 -15.52 -14.21
N ASP A 185 -14.79 -15.78 -15.17
CA ASP A 185 -15.75 -16.91 -15.11
C ASP A 185 -15.16 -18.16 -14.42
N PRO A 186 -15.62 -18.50 -13.20
CA PRO A 186 -15.02 -19.55 -12.38
C PRO A 186 -15.24 -20.95 -12.95
N SER A 187 -16.12 -21.09 -13.96
CA SER A 187 -16.23 -22.32 -14.73
C SER A 187 -15.08 -22.48 -15.75
N SER A 188 -14.41 -21.39 -16.12
CA SER A 188 -13.36 -21.37 -17.15
C SER A 188 -11.96 -21.09 -16.60
N TYR A 189 -11.85 -20.44 -15.43
CA TYR A 189 -10.59 -20.01 -14.83
C TYR A 189 -10.55 -20.29 -13.33
N LEU A 190 -9.38 -20.67 -12.83
CA LEU A 190 -9.06 -20.57 -11.41
C LEU A 190 -8.49 -19.19 -11.12
N ASN A 191 -9.20 -18.43 -10.29
CA ASN A 191 -8.86 -17.06 -9.94
C ASN A 191 -8.01 -17.01 -8.67
N TYR A 192 -6.87 -16.35 -8.76
CA TYR A 192 -5.98 -16.04 -7.64
C TYR A 192 -5.92 -14.54 -7.44
N TRP A 193 -6.20 -14.06 -6.23
CA TRP A 193 -6.00 -12.65 -5.86
C TRP A 193 -4.78 -12.50 -4.96
N VAL A 194 -3.99 -11.46 -5.23
CA VAL A 194 -2.78 -11.12 -4.48
C VAL A 194 -2.80 -9.65 -4.11
N SER A 195 -2.77 -9.34 -2.81
CA SER A 195 -2.57 -7.97 -2.29
C SER A 195 -1.65 -7.94 -1.06
N ASP A 196 -1.38 -6.73 -0.60
CA ASP A 196 -0.76 -6.46 0.69
C ASP A 196 -1.73 -6.72 1.83
N GLY A 197 -1.45 -7.75 2.63
CA GLY A 197 -2.13 -7.99 3.89
C GLY A 197 -3.62 -8.39 3.80
N ILE A 198 -4.03 -9.12 4.82
CA ILE A 198 -5.39 -9.07 5.36
C ILE A 198 -5.18 -8.62 6.80
N LYS A 199 -5.99 -7.67 7.29
CA LYS A 199 -6.02 -7.33 8.71
C LYS A 199 -7.34 -7.81 9.30
N VAL A 200 -7.30 -8.95 9.98
CA VAL A 200 -8.38 -9.37 10.87
C VAL A 200 -7.89 -9.20 12.30
N ASP A 201 -8.50 -8.28 13.06
CA ASP A 201 -8.22 -8.07 14.48
C ASP A 201 -6.72 -7.85 14.80
N GLY A 202 -5.97 -7.23 13.88
CA GLY A 202 -4.53 -6.97 14.00
C GLY A 202 -3.61 -8.12 13.60
N GLN A 203 -4.14 -9.25 13.12
CA GLN A 203 -3.37 -10.39 12.59
C GLN A 203 -3.19 -10.30 11.07
N VAL A 204 -2.06 -10.78 10.57
CA VAL A 204 -1.76 -10.92 9.14
C VAL A 204 -2.17 -12.32 8.69
N ILE A 205 -3.12 -12.43 7.76
CA ILE A 205 -3.46 -13.72 7.13
C ILE A 205 -2.61 -13.92 5.88
N LEU A 206 -2.12 -15.14 5.67
CA LEU A 206 -1.34 -15.50 4.48
C LEU A 206 -2.21 -15.93 3.30
N GLY A 207 -3.33 -16.60 3.54
CA GLY A 207 -4.21 -17.08 2.48
C GLY A 207 -5.59 -17.51 2.98
N TYR A 208 -6.51 -17.66 2.03
CA TYR A 208 -7.74 -18.40 2.22
C TYR A 208 -8.30 -18.85 0.85
N ALA A 209 -9.19 -19.84 0.85
CA ALA A 209 -9.86 -20.34 -0.34
C ALA A 209 -11.39 -20.38 -0.17
N GLN A 210 -12.11 -20.50 -1.30
CA GLN A 210 -13.51 -20.91 -1.32
C GLN A 210 -13.62 -22.41 -1.62
N PHE A 211 -14.26 -23.16 -0.73
CA PHE A 211 -14.50 -24.59 -0.93
C PHE A 211 -15.46 -24.87 -2.09
N PRO A 212 -15.35 -26.04 -2.77
CA PRO A 212 -16.29 -26.45 -3.80
C PRO A 212 -17.75 -26.42 -3.35
N GLY A 213 -18.63 -25.85 -4.18
CA GLY A 213 -20.07 -25.81 -3.95
C GLY A 213 -20.50 -24.89 -2.80
N THR A 214 -19.60 -24.05 -2.29
CA THR A 214 -19.86 -23.07 -1.22
C THR A 214 -19.73 -21.64 -1.74
N GLY A 215 -20.12 -20.66 -0.92
CA GLY A 215 -19.95 -19.25 -1.27
C GLY A 215 -20.81 -18.80 -2.45
N ILE A 216 -20.42 -17.69 -3.07
CA ILE A 216 -21.02 -17.18 -4.30
C ILE A 216 -19.99 -17.26 -5.45
N PRO A 217 -20.42 -17.38 -6.71
CA PRO A 217 -19.50 -17.46 -7.86
C PRO A 217 -18.53 -16.28 -7.95
N GLU A 218 -18.96 -15.09 -7.54
CA GLU A 218 -18.17 -13.85 -7.57
C GLU A 218 -16.99 -13.86 -6.59
N ASP A 219 -16.97 -14.79 -5.63
CA ASP A 219 -15.88 -14.98 -4.67
C ASP A 219 -15.06 -16.26 -4.92
N ASP A 220 -15.42 -17.08 -5.91
CA ASP A 220 -14.78 -18.38 -6.15
C ASP A 220 -13.31 -18.21 -6.55
N GLY A 221 -12.43 -18.92 -5.84
CA GLY A 221 -10.99 -18.89 -6.05
C GLY A 221 -10.25 -18.75 -4.73
N VAL A 222 -9.03 -18.23 -4.81
CA VAL A 222 -8.06 -18.24 -3.71
C VAL A 222 -7.44 -16.85 -3.54
N PHE A 223 -7.28 -16.42 -2.30
CA PHE A 223 -6.49 -15.25 -1.95
C PHE A 223 -5.13 -15.68 -1.40
N CYS A 224 -4.08 -14.92 -1.73
CA CYS A 224 -2.75 -15.07 -1.15
C CYS A 224 -2.12 -13.71 -0.86
N ASN A 225 -1.52 -13.59 0.31
CA ASN A 225 -0.77 -12.42 0.72
C ASN A 225 0.52 -12.29 -0.12
N ILE A 226 0.81 -11.08 -0.59
CA ILE A 226 2.02 -10.77 -1.38
C ILE A 226 3.31 -11.23 -0.69
N ASN A 227 3.38 -11.17 0.65
CA ASN A 227 4.56 -11.59 1.42
C ASN A 227 4.68 -13.11 1.60
N SER A 228 3.79 -13.89 1.00
CA SER A 228 3.90 -15.36 0.92
C SER A 228 3.63 -15.90 -0.49
N PHE A 229 3.64 -15.02 -1.49
CA PHE A 229 3.38 -15.34 -2.88
C PHE A 229 4.69 -15.52 -3.67
N GLY A 230 4.79 -16.64 -4.39
CA GLY A 230 5.93 -16.97 -5.24
C GLY A 230 7.26 -17.08 -4.51
N ILE A 231 8.34 -17.08 -5.29
CA ILE A 231 9.72 -17.04 -4.79
C ILE A 231 10.27 -15.63 -4.99
N SER A 232 10.29 -14.85 -3.91
CA SER A 232 10.65 -13.44 -3.93
C SER A 232 11.48 -13.04 -2.71
N GLY A 233 12.33 -12.02 -2.88
CA GLY A 233 13.02 -11.38 -1.77
C GLY A 233 12.07 -10.65 -0.80
N CYS A 234 10.80 -10.50 -1.17
CA CYS A 234 9.79 -9.82 -0.38
C CYS A 234 9.02 -10.75 0.56
N ASN A 235 9.26 -12.06 0.50
CA ASN A 235 8.53 -13.03 1.31
C ASN A 235 8.95 -13.03 2.78
N TYR A 236 8.06 -13.47 3.66
CA TYR A 236 8.41 -13.85 5.03
C TYR A 236 9.33 -15.07 5.01
N SER A 237 10.32 -15.09 5.92
CA SER A 237 11.38 -16.13 5.92
C SER A 237 10.84 -17.55 5.99
N ASP A 238 9.73 -17.74 6.69
CA ASP A 238 9.14 -19.04 6.97
C ASP A 238 8.09 -19.44 5.91
N TYR A 239 7.74 -18.52 5.01
CA TYR A 239 6.68 -18.64 4.01
C TYR A 239 7.15 -18.14 2.63
N ASN A 240 8.29 -18.69 2.15
CA ASN A 240 9.03 -18.21 0.97
C ASN A 240 9.28 -19.30 -0.10
N LYS A 241 8.50 -20.38 -0.09
CA LYS A 241 8.57 -21.45 -1.11
C LYS A 241 7.29 -21.54 -1.94
N GLY A 242 6.39 -20.57 -1.82
CA GLY A 242 5.13 -20.53 -2.55
C GLY A 242 4.10 -21.56 -2.07
N ARG A 243 4.29 -22.18 -0.88
CA ARG A 243 3.42 -23.27 -0.42
C ARG A 243 2.11 -22.80 0.18
N THR A 244 2.02 -21.53 0.59
CA THR A 244 0.73 -20.91 0.96
C THR A 244 -0.29 -21.13 -0.15
N LEU A 245 0.06 -20.84 -1.40
CA LEU A 245 -0.88 -21.01 -2.50
C LEU A 245 -1.18 -22.49 -2.78
N GLY A 246 -0.21 -23.38 -2.57
CA GLY A 246 -0.41 -24.83 -2.67
C GLY A 246 -1.44 -25.35 -1.66
N HIS A 247 -1.30 -24.92 -0.39
CA HIS A 247 -2.24 -25.20 0.70
C HIS A 247 -3.66 -24.71 0.38
N GLU A 248 -3.81 -23.43 0.03
CA GLU A 248 -5.14 -22.87 -0.29
C GLU A 248 -5.75 -23.50 -1.54
N THR A 249 -4.94 -23.87 -2.53
CA THR A 249 -5.43 -24.59 -3.71
C THR A 249 -5.91 -25.99 -3.34
N GLY A 250 -5.34 -26.63 -2.32
CA GLY A 250 -5.86 -27.87 -1.73
C GLY A 250 -7.28 -27.70 -1.19
N HIS A 251 -7.55 -26.62 -0.45
CA HIS A 251 -8.91 -26.28 0.00
C HIS A 251 -9.87 -25.99 -1.17
N TYR A 252 -9.42 -25.23 -2.17
CA TYR A 252 -10.18 -24.96 -3.39
C TYR A 252 -10.62 -26.25 -4.11
N LEU A 253 -9.80 -27.31 -4.00
CA LEU A 253 -10.02 -28.65 -4.54
C LEU A 253 -10.61 -29.64 -3.51
N GLY A 254 -11.11 -29.14 -2.38
CA GLY A 254 -11.95 -29.89 -1.44
C GLY A 254 -11.22 -30.63 -0.32
N LEU A 255 -9.95 -30.35 -0.08
CA LEU A 255 -9.21 -30.89 1.07
C LEU A 255 -9.47 -30.07 2.34
N PHE A 256 -9.53 -30.74 3.49
CA PHE A 256 -9.53 -30.09 4.80
C PHE A 256 -8.13 -30.09 5.40
N HIS A 257 -7.96 -29.32 6.48
CA HIS A 257 -6.78 -29.39 7.31
C HIS A 257 -6.63 -30.78 7.93
N ILE A 258 -5.40 -31.31 8.02
CA ILE A 258 -5.16 -32.72 8.39
C ILE A 258 -5.52 -33.06 9.85
N TRP A 259 -5.66 -32.06 10.73
CA TRP A 259 -6.13 -32.25 12.11
C TRP A 259 -7.65 -32.14 12.25
N GLY A 260 -8.37 -31.97 11.14
CA GLY A 260 -9.84 -31.94 11.11
C GLY A 260 -10.49 -30.69 11.71
N ASP A 261 -9.73 -29.61 11.96
CA ASP A 261 -10.23 -28.33 12.49
C ASP A 261 -10.87 -28.41 13.89
N GLU A 262 -10.44 -29.39 14.69
CA GLU A 262 -10.83 -29.54 16.09
C GLU A 262 -9.56 -29.71 16.93
N ASP A 263 -9.52 -29.13 18.14
CA ASP A 263 -8.42 -29.35 19.09
C ASP A 263 -8.62 -30.69 19.85
N ALA A 264 -8.87 -31.77 19.10
CA ALA A 264 -9.20 -33.10 19.63
C ALA A 264 -8.99 -34.21 18.58
N CYS A 265 -8.83 -35.45 19.04
CA CYS A 265 -8.71 -36.62 18.16
C CYS A 265 -10.02 -37.03 17.44
N SER A 266 -11.10 -36.25 17.61
CA SER A 266 -12.37 -36.46 16.92
C SER A 266 -12.44 -35.80 15.54
N GLY A 267 -11.53 -34.86 15.24
CA GLY A 267 -11.48 -34.14 13.99
C GLY A 267 -11.06 -35.03 12.82
N ASP A 268 -11.82 -35.03 11.73
CA ASP A 268 -11.61 -35.87 10.55
C ASP A 268 -11.44 -35.00 9.30
N ASP A 269 -10.29 -35.12 8.62
CA ASP A 269 -9.94 -34.36 7.42
C ASP A 269 -10.53 -34.97 6.13
N PHE A 270 -10.97 -36.23 6.19
CA PHE A 270 -11.73 -36.90 5.14
C PHE A 270 -13.25 -36.83 5.36
N ARG A 271 -13.73 -35.95 6.24
CA ARG A 271 -15.16 -35.71 6.42
C ARG A 271 -15.86 -35.23 5.13
N PRO A 272 -17.19 -35.40 5.03
CA PRO A 272 -17.96 -35.01 3.85
C PRO A 272 -17.94 -33.48 3.66
N LEU A 273 -17.86 -33.04 2.40
CA LEU A 273 -18.08 -31.63 2.05
C LEU A 273 -19.51 -31.18 2.36
N ALA A 274 -20.46 -32.13 2.31
CA ALA A 274 -21.84 -31.96 2.75
C ALA A 274 -22.06 -32.59 4.15
N GLY A 275 -21.85 -31.85 5.25
CA GLY A 275 -21.94 -32.35 6.64
C GLY A 275 -22.02 -31.27 7.74
N LYS A 276 -21.44 -31.46 8.92
CA LYS A 276 -21.48 -30.44 10.02
C LYS A 276 -20.85 -29.08 9.63
N ILE A 277 -19.89 -29.08 8.70
CA ILE A 277 -19.36 -27.88 8.01
C ILE A 277 -20.16 -27.58 6.71
N GLY A 278 -20.94 -28.55 6.26
CA GLY A 278 -21.53 -28.66 4.93
C GLY A 278 -23.02 -29.04 4.88
N ALA A 279 -23.87 -28.43 5.68
CA ALA A 279 -25.26 -28.35 5.22
C ALA A 279 -25.32 -27.54 3.90
N TYR A 280 -24.24 -26.86 3.51
CA TYR A 280 -24.24 -25.77 2.55
C TYR A 280 -23.41 -25.99 1.28
N SER A 281 -22.49 -26.97 1.24
CA SER A 281 -21.86 -27.36 -0.02
C SER A 281 -22.85 -28.15 -0.85
N THR A 282 -23.07 -27.75 -2.10
CA THR A 282 -23.90 -28.51 -3.04
C THR A 282 -23.20 -29.77 -3.57
N VAL A 283 -21.92 -29.96 -3.24
CA VAL A 283 -21.09 -31.07 -3.70
C VAL A 283 -21.14 -32.22 -2.70
N ILE A 284 -21.54 -33.39 -3.18
CA ILE A 284 -21.59 -34.64 -2.41
C ILE A 284 -20.49 -35.56 -2.92
N LEU A 285 -19.52 -35.85 -2.05
CA LEU A 285 -18.46 -36.82 -2.34
C LEU A 285 -19.01 -38.24 -2.28
N PRO A 286 -18.49 -39.19 -3.08
CA PRO A 286 -18.82 -40.59 -2.94
C PRO A 286 -18.27 -41.15 -1.62
N ASP A 287 -18.92 -42.20 -1.10
CA ASP A 287 -18.50 -42.92 0.11
C ASP A 287 -17.08 -43.51 0.03
N THR A 288 -16.43 -43.49 -1.14
CA THR A 288 -15.03 -43.92 -1.32
C THR A 288 -14.01 -42.80 -1.12
N LEU A 289 -14.47 -41.55 -0.95
CA LEU A 289 -13.64 -40.35 -0.81
C LEU A 289 -14.04 -39.46 0.38
N ALA A 290 -15.05 -39.88 1.15
CA ALA A 290 -15.46 -39.20 2.37
C ALA A 290 -15.93 -40.19 3.45
N ASN A 291 -15.51 -39.94 4.68
CA ASN A 291 -15.93 -40.68 5.86
C ASN A 291 -17.34 -40.24 6.27
N ASN A 292 -18.31 -41.14 6.22
CA ASN A 292 -19.63 -40.88 6.79
C ASN A 292 -19.59 -40.97 8.33
N SER A 293 -20.63 -40.49 9.02
CA SER A 293 -20.70 -40.48 10.48
C SER A 293 -20.24 -41.81 11.10
N ALA A 294 -19.27 -41.73 12.02
CA ALA A 294 -18.62 -42.85 12.73
C ALA A 294 -17.55 -43.67 11.96
N GLN A 295 -17.06 -43.21 10.80
CA GLN A 295 -15.96 -43.86 10.07
C GLN A 295 -14.59 -43.21 10.28
N GLY A 296 -14.51 -41.89 10.35
CA GLY A 296 -13.24 -41.16 10.48
C GLY A 296 -12.51 -41.44 11.79
N ASN A 297 -11.18 -41.49 11.73
CA ASN A 297 -10.28 -41.81 12.85
C ASN A 297 -10.54 -43.17 13.51
N THR A 298 -11.09 -44.12 12.75
CA THR A 298 -11.35 -45.49 13.21
C THR A 298 -10.64 -46.52 12.32
N SER A 299 -10.80 -47.81 12.61
CA SER A 299 -10.34 -48.88 11.71
C SER A 299 -11.05 -48.91 10.35
N LYS A 300 -12.08 -48.09 10.14
CA LYS A 300 -12.84 -47.97 8.89
C LYS A 300 -12.56 -46.68 8.14
N ASP A 301 -11.54 -45.92 8.56
CA ASP A 301 -11.16 -44.67 7.91
C ASP A 301 -10.79 -44.89 6.44
N ILE A 302 -11.30 -44.02 5.57
CA ILE A 302 -10.99 -44.00 4.14
C ILE A 302 -9.74 -43.15 3.85
N GLY A 303 -9.43 -42.20 4.74
CA GLY A 303 -8.25 -41.36 4.70
C GLY A 303 -6.95 -42.14 4.87
N ASP A 304 -5.86 -41.54 4.39
CA ASP A 304 -4.50 -42.06 4.51
C ASP A 304 -3.54 -41.05 5.18
N THR A 305 -4.12 -40.02 5.82
CA THR A 305 -3.49 -39.10 6.75
C THR A 305 -3.68 -39.63 8.19
N PRO A 306 -2.61 -39.73 9.00
CA PRO A 306 -2.74 -40.09 10.42
C PRO A 306 -3.60 -39.06 11.16
N ASN A 307 -4.44 -39.53 12.09
CA ASN A 307 -5.23 -38.67 12.96
C ASN A 307 -4.31 -37.74 13.78
N GLN A 308 -4.67 -36.47 13.87
CA GLN A 308 -3.89 -35.42 14.49
C GLN A 308 -4.81 -34.52 15.31
N GLY A 309 -4.43 -34.21 16.54
CA GLY A 309 -5.30 -33.47 17.47
C GLY A 309 -5.24 -31.95 17.33
N GLY A 310 -4.28 -31.42 16.58
CA GLY A 310 -4.14 -29.98 16.34
C GLY A 310 -3.01 -29.70 15.34
N TYR A 311 -2.99 -28.52 14.74
CA TYR A 311 -1.99 -28.17 13.74
C TYR A 311 -0.56 -28.15 14.28
N THR A 312 0.41 -28.28 13.39
CA THR A 312 1.84 -28.17 13.69
C THR A 312 2.39 -26.83 13.18
N SER A 313 3.11 -26.09 14.03
CA SER A 313 3.79 -24.85 13.64
C SER A 313 5.31 -25.01 13.52
N GLY A 314 5.95 -24.09 12.79
CA GLY A 314 7.39 -24.10 12.57
C GLY A 314 7.86 -25.27 11.70
N CYS A 315 9.08 -25.75 11.94
CA CYS A 315 9.69 -26.85 11.19
C CYS A 315 10.27 -27.93 12.10
N PRO A 316 9.48 -28.94 12.51
CA PRO A 316 10.01 -30.06 13.28
C PRO A 316 11.05 -30.85 12.47
N THR A 317 12.03 -31.46 13.15
CA THR A 317 13.16 -32.18 12.53
C THR A 317 13.16 -33.68 12.79
N SER A 318 12.21 -34.19 13.59
CA SER A 318 12.08 -35.61 13.95
C SER A 318 10.64 -36.09 13.76
N VAL A 319 10.41 -37.38 14.04
CA VAL A 319 9.05 -37.91 14.24
C VAL A 319 8.34 -37.05 15.29
N LYS A 320 7.14 -36.58 14.95
CA LYS A 320 6.26 -35.82 15.84
C LYS A 320 5.07 -36.71 16.16
N THR A 321 4.81 -36.95 17.43
CA THR A 321 3.62 -37.70 17.89
C THR A 321 2.73 -36.78 18.70
N ASP A 322 1.47 -37.16 18.84
CA ASP A 322 0.50 -36.56 19.76
C ASP A 322 -0.36 -37.65 20.42
N ALA A 323 -1.45 -37.25 21.08
CA ALA A 323 -2.37 -38.20 21.71
C ALA A 323 -3.17 -39.05 20.71
N CYS A 324 -3.28 -38.61 19.46
CA CYS A 324 -4.08 -39.23 18.40
C CYS A 324 -3.23 -40.21 17.57
N SER A 325 -1.98 -39.85 17.30
CA SER A 325 -0.94 -40.64 16.63
C SER A 325 0.28 -40.79 17.55
N SER A 326 0.13 -41.63 18.57
CA SER A 326 1.10 -41.77 19.68
C SER A 326 2.36 -42.58 19.35
N THR A 327 2.42 -43.23 18.18
CA THR A 327 3.53 -44.06 17.74
C THR A 327 4.06 -43.62 16.38
N SER A 328 5.34 -43.94 16.11
CA SER A 328 5.97 -43.70 14.81
C SER A 328 5.15 -44.36 13.68
N PRO A 329 4.93 -43.68 12.53
CA PRO A 329 5.59 -42.45 12.07
C PRO A 329 5.01 -41.12 12.62
N GLY A 330 3.99 -41.18 13.47
CA GLY A 330 3.40 -40.01 14.14
C GLY A 330 2.47 -39.20 13.26
N THR A 331 2.34 -37.91 13.52
CA THR A 331 1.56 -36.95 12.74
C THR A 331 2.28 -36.58 11.44
N MET A 332 1.52 -36.22 10.40
CA MET A 332 2.07 -35.93 9.06
C MET A 332 2.26 -34.42 8.85
N TYR A 333 3.10 -33.78 9.66
CA TYR A 333 3.33 -32.32 9.61
C TYR A 333 3.95 -31.81 8.29
N GLN A 334 4.47 -32.72 7.46
CA GLN A 334 4.96 -32.42 6.12
C GLN A 334 3.85 -32.33 5.07
N ASN A 335 2.61 -32.64 5.42
CA ASN A 335 1.48 -32.53 4.51
C ASN A 335 1.21 -31.05 4.19
N TYR A 336 0.92 -30.72 2.93
CA TYR A 336 0.57 -29.35 2.54
C TYR A 336 -0.65 -28.80 3.27
N MET A 337 -1.52 -29.65 3.84
CA MET A 337 -2.71 -29.25 4.59
C MET A 337 -2.50 -29.16 6.13
N ASP A 338 -1.25 -29.18 6.64
CA ASP A 338 -0.91 -28.74 8.01
C ASP A 338 -0.55 -27.23 8.02
N TYR A 339 -0.06 -26.65 9.13
CA TYR A 339 0.34 -25.23 9.28
C TYR A 339 1.85 -25.00 9.49
N THR A 340 2.67 -25.96 9.09
CA THR A 340 4.13 -25.81 9.19
C THR A 340 4.67 -24.70 8.29
N SER A 341 5.90 -24.29 8.54
CA SER A 341 6.63 -23.39 7.66
C SER A 341 6.81 -24.03 6.27
N ASP A 342 6.91 -23.22 5.23
CA ASP A 342 7.03 -23.66 3.83
C ASP A 342 8.14 -24.71 3.61
N ASN A 343 9.25 -24.62 4.34
CA ASN A 343 10.39 -25.54 4.23
C ASN A 343 10.12 -26.98 4.72
N CYS A 344 8.98 -27.22 5.35
CA CYS A 344 8.66 -28.49 6.02
C CYS A 344 7.57 -29.25 5.27
N TYR A 345 6.75 -28.52 4.53
CA TYR A 345 5.82 -29.12 3.60
C TYR A 345 6.56 -29.86 2.50
N SER A 346 6.01 -31.00 2.09
CA SER A 346 6.66 -31.82 1.06
C SER A 346 5.73 -32.77 0.32
N MET A 347 4.46 -32.94 0.73
CA MET A 347 3.58 -33.90 0.05
C MET A 347 2.07 -33.69 0.25
N PHE A 348 1.31 -34.19 -0.73
CA PHE A 348 -0.06 -34.67 -0.55
C PHE A 348 -0.06 -36.20 -0.43
N THR A 349 -1.16 -36.76 0.08
CA THR A 349 -1.37 -38.21 0.12
C THR A 349 -2.15 -38.74 -1.10
N LYS A 350 -2.19 -40.06 -1.30
CA LYS A 350 -2.89 -40.70 -2.42
C LYS A 350 -4.39 -40.42 -2.37
N ARG A 351 -5.02 -40.51 -1.18
CA ARG A 351 -6.45 -40.22 -1.02
C ARG A 351 -6.77 -38.75 -1.16
N GLN A 352 -5.88 -37.85 -0.72
CA GLN A 352 -6.03 -36.41 -0.97
C GLN A 352 -6.03 -36.12 -2.48
N VAL A 353 -5.07 -36.69 -3.23
CA VAL A 353 -5.02 -36.55 -4.70
C VAL A 353 -6.29 -37.08 -5.37
N GLN A 354 -6.76 -38.28 -5.00
CA GLN A 354 -8.00 -38.84 -5.54
C GLN A 354 -9.22 -37.93 -5.31
N ARG A 355 -9.31 -37.32 -4.12
CA ARG A 355 -10.37 -36.38 -3.78
C ARG A 355 -10.30 -35.10 -4.63
N MET A 356 -9.10 -34.53 -4.80
CA MET A 356 -8.90 -33.34 -5.65
C MET A 356 -9.24 -33.62 -7.12
N GLU A 357 -8.79 -34.76 -7.67
CA GLU A 357 -9.08 -35.16 -9.05
C GLU A 357 -10.58 -35.39 -9.27
N TRP A 358 -11.26 -36.01 -8.31
CA TRP A 358 -12.72 -36.17 -8.37
C TRP A 358 -13.45 -34.82 -8.39
N ILE A 359 -12.99 -33.85 -7.60
CA ILE A 359 -13.57 -32.49 -7.57
C ILE A 359 -13.42 -31.80 -8.92
N VAL A 360 -12.26 -31.90 -9.56
CA VAL A 360 -12.06 -31.36 -10.92
C VAL A 360 -13.02 -32.01 -11.91
N ASP A 361 -13.20 -33.34 -11.83
CA ASP A 361 -14.03 -34.10 -12.77
C ASP A 361 -15.54 -33.97 -12.58
N ASN A 362 -16.01 -33.61 -11.37
CA ASN A 362 -17.43 -33.71 -11.03
C ASN A 362 -18.02 -32.41 -10.48
N ALA A 363 -17.22 -31.56 -9.83
CA ALA A 363 -17.68 -30.31 -9.23
C ALA A 363 -17.15 -29.07 -9.96
N ARG A 364 -15.98 -29.16 -10.60
CA ARG A 364 -15.34 -28.07 -11.36
C ARG A 364 -15.08 -28.46 -12.82
N THR A 365 -16.04 -29.15 -13.42
CA THR A 365 -15.94 -29.78 -14.77
C THR A 365 -15.51 -28.80 -15.87
N GLY A 366 -15.95 -27.55 -15.81
CA GLY A 366 -15.60 -26.53 -16.80
C GLY A 366 -14.10 -26.22 -16.88
N LEU A 367 -13.37 -26.31 -15.76
CA LEU A 367 -11.92 -26.08 -15.75
C LEU A 367 -11.18 -27.10 -16.61
N GLY A 368 -11.72 -28.32 -16.71
CA GLY A 368 -11.14 -29.40 -17.50
C GLY A 368 -11.34 -29.28 -19.01
N THR A 369 -12.34 -28.51 -19.44
CA THR A 369 -12.69 -28.30 -20.86
C THR A 369 -12.43 -26.87 -21.34
N SER A 370 -11.96 -26.00 -20.44
CA SER A 370 -11.71 -24.59 -20.73
C SER A 370 -10.61 -24.41 -21.77
N LEU A 371 -10.89 -23.56 -22.76
CA LEU A 371 -9.89 -23.08 -23.71
C LEU A 371 -9.05 -21.92 -23.15
N GLY A 372 -9.30 -21.51 -21.89
CA GLY A 372 -8.65 -20.37 -21.24
C GLY A 372 -7.12 -20.43 -21.29
N GLY A 373 -6.51 -21.62 -21.21
CA GLY A 373 -5.06 -21.84 -21.25
C GLY A 373 -4.45 -21.84 -22.66
N THR A 374 -5.27 -21.65 -23.70
CA THR A 374 -4.84 -21.66 -25.10
C THR A 374 -5.00 -20.28 -25.72
N ALA A 375 -4.02 -19.80 -26.49
CA ALA A 375 -4.11 -18.50 -27.15
C ALA A 375 -5.32 -18.47 -28.12
N PRO A 376 -6.00 -17.32 -28.28
CA PRO A 376 -7.14 -17.21 -29.19
C PRO A 376 -6.71 -17.42 -30.64
N THR A 377 -7.59 -18.05 -31.43
CA THR A 377 -7.35 -18.23 -32.86
C THR A 377 -7.26 -16.86 -33.55
N GLY A 378 -6.20 -16.65 -34.33
CA GLY A 378 -5.96 -15.36 -34.99
C GLY A 378 -5.38 -14.28 -34.06
N ALA A 379 -4.89 -14.65 -32.88
CA ALA A 379 -4.14 -13.73 -32.02
C ALA A 379 -3.01 -13.06 -32.80
N ILE A 380 -2.84 -11.75 -32.59
CA ILE A 380 -1.81 -10.97 -33.24
C ILE A 380 -0.43 -11.55 -32.89
N THR A 381 0.45 -11.65 -33.88
CA THR A 381 1.76 -12.28 -33.71
C THR A 381 2.80 -11.32 -33.18
N LEU A 382 2.83 -10.10 -33.71
CA LEU A 382 3.81 -9.09 -33.36
C LEU A 382 3.10 -7.76 -33.09
N ASP A 383 3.03 -7.37 -31.82
CA ASP A 383 2.38 -6.14 -31.34
C ASP A 383 3.12 -5.69 -30.08
N ALA A 384 3.71 -4.51 -30.13
CA ALA A 384 4.43 -3.88 -29.03
C ALA A 384 3.89 -2.47 -28.81
N ALA A 385 3.35 -2.20 -27.63
CA ALA A 385 2.71 -0.93 -27.33
C ALA A 385 3.32 -0.25 -26.09
N PRO A 386 3.39 1.09 -26.04
CA PRO A 386 3.54 1.80 -24.78
C PRO A 386 2.28 1.62 -23.93
N LEU A 387 2.43 1.05 -22.73
CA LEU A 387 1.33 0.73 -21.82
C LEU A 387 0.94 1.95 -20.96
N GLU A 388 1.91 2.55 -20.27
CA GLU A 388 1.68 3.69 -19.38
C GLU A 388 2.97 4.50 -19.14
N PRO A 389 2.88 5.81 -18.84
CA PRO A 389 4.08 6.57 -18.47
C PRO A 389 4.55 6.11 -17.08
N VAL A 390 5.86 5.92 -16.93
CA VAL A 390 6.49 5.66 -15.62
C VAL A 390 6.98 6.97 -15.03
N ASN A 391 7.72 7.76 -15.81
CA ASN A 391 8.11 9.13 -15.46
C ASN A 391 7.77 10.03 -16.65
N PRO A 392 6.82 10.97 -16.51
CA PRO A 392 6.17 11.43 -15.27
C PRO A 392 4.91 10.64 -14.86
N GLY A 393 4.48 10.84 -13.61
CA GLY A 393 3.16 10.45 -13.09
C GLY A 393 2.93 8.97 -12.77
N GLY A 394 3.84 8.10 -13.19
CA GLY A 394 3.76 6.67 -12.94
C GLY A 394 4.62 6.21 -11.77
N MET A 395 4.93 4.93 -11.78
CA MET A 395 5.76 4.29 -10.77
C MET A 395 6.53 3.12 -11.36
N GLU A 396 7.64 2.76 -10.73
CA GLU A 396 8.40 1.54 -11.02
C GLU A 396 8.78 0.82 -9.73
N ALA A 397 8.93 -0.50 -9.80
CA ALA A 397 9.38 -1.29 -8.67
C ALA A 397 10.89 -1.13 -8.45
N SER A 398 11.30 -1.05 -7.19
CA SER A 398 12.69 -1.10 -6.75
C SER A 398 12.81 -2.19 -5.69
N GLY A 399 13.10 -3.43 -6.11
CA GLY A 399 13.02 -4.58 -5.23
C GLY A 399 11.61 -4.77 -4.68
N CYS A 400 11.43 -4.60 -3.37
CA CYS A 400 10.14 -4.74 -2.67
C CYS A 400 9.43 -3.40 -2.42
N THR A 401 9.99 -2.29 -2.91
CA THR A 401 9.44 -0.95 -2.73
C THR A 401 9.10 -0.32 -4.09
N SER A 402 8.57 0.90 -4.07
CA SER A 402 8.14 1.63 -5.27
C SER A 402 8.83 2.97 -5.35
N ILE A 403 9.30 3.31 -6.55
CA ILE A 403 9.65 4.70 -6.89
C ILE A 403 8.41 5.30 -7.54
N ILE A 404 7.91 6.41 -6.98
CA ILE A 404 6.74 7.14 -7.49
C ILE A 404 7.22 8.41 -8.16
N TYR A 405 6.78 8.64 -9.40
CA TYR A 405 7.11 9.83 -10.16
C TYR A 405 5.93 10.81 -10.14
N PRO A 406 6.19 12.11 -9.93
CA PRO A 406 5.13 13.10 -9.85
C PRO A 406 4.45 13.30 -11.21
N ALA A 407 3.12 13.46 -11.21
CA ALA A 407 2.33 13.75 -12.40
C ALA A 407 2.33 15.24 -12.77
N ALA A 408 2.78 16.10 -11.86
CA ALA A 408 2.96 17.53 -12.03
C ALA A 408 4.27 17.93 -11.37
N LEU A 409 5.05 18.84 -11.97
CA LEU A 409 6.20 19.41 -11.27
C LEU A 409 5.83 20.76 -10.70
N ASN A 410 6.44 21.10 -9.57
CA ASN A 410 6.29 22.44 -8.99
C ASN A 410 7.10 23.49 -9.76
N CYS A 411 8.11 23.07 -10.50
CA CYS A 411 9.00 23.95 -11.22
C CYS A 411 9.52 23.34 -12.52
N PRO A 412 9.92 24.19 -13.50
CA PRO A 412 10.70 23.76 -14.65
C PRO A 412 12.03 23.15 -14.20
N GLY A 413 12.59 22.28 -15.01
CA GLY A 413 13.81 21.57 -14.65
C GLY A 413 14.13 20.49 -15.65
N THR A 414 14.82 19.43 -15.21
CA THR A 414 15.08 18.26 -16.04
C THR A 414 14.45 17.01 -15.45
N ILE A 415 13.97 16.13 -16.30
CA ILE A 415 13.53 14.78 -15.90
C ILE A 415 14.22 13.74 -16.77
N ILE A 416 14.23 12.49 -16.31
CA ILE A 416 14.56 11.31 -17.11
C ILE A 416 13.24 10.63 -17.47
N PRO A 417 12.69 10.84 -18.68
CA PRO A 417 11.42 10.24 -19.06
C PRO A 417 11.52 8.72 -19.05
N LYS A 418 10.45 8.08 -18.61
CA LYS A 418 10.34 6.63 -18.60
C LYS A 418 8.95 6.20 -19.05
N VAL A 419 8.87 5.14 -19.84
CA VAL A 419 7.61 4.53 -20.28
C VAL A 419 7.67 3.03 -20.05
N ARG A 420 6.55 2.45 -19.63
CA ARG A 420 6.38 1.00 -19.60
C ARG A 420 5.82 0.55 -20.93
N ILE A 421 6.47 -0.43 -21.55
CA ILE A 421 5.99 -1.08 -22.76
C ILE A 421 5.42 -2.46 -22.43
N ILE A 422 4.60 -3.00 -23.32
CA ILE A 422 4.05 -4.35 -23.26
C ILE A 422 4.19 -5.05 -24.61
N ASN A 423 4.42 -6.36 -24.60
CA ASN A 423 4.29 -7.21 -25.78
C ASN A 423 2.86 -7.76 -25.85
N ASN A 424 2.01 -7.23 -26.73
CA ASN A 424 0.66 -7.75 -26.96
C ASN A 424 0.61 -8.84 -28.04
N GLY A 425 1.76 -9.18 -28.64
CA GLY A 425 1.88 -10.24 -29.63
C GLY A 425 2.13 -11.63 -29.03
N THR A 426 1.83 -12.67 -29.79
CA THR A 426 2.15 -14.07 -29.43
C THR A 426 3.64 -14.43 -29.61
N VAL A 427 4.39 -13.64 -30.38
CA VAL A 427 5.84 -13.80 -30.57
C VAL A 427 6.59 -13.00 -29.52
N SER A 428 7.61 -13.59 -28.90
CA SER A 428 8.46 -12.87 -27.95
C SER A 428 9.28 -11.79 -28.66
N LEU A 429 9.37 -10.61 -28.05
CA LEU A 429 10.19 -9.52 -28.60
C LEU A 429 11.66 -9.75 -28.25
N THR A 430 12.52 -9.84 -29.25
CA THR A 430 13.98 -9.89 -29.14
C THR A 430 14.60 -8.50 -29.29
N SER A 431 13.93 -7.59 -30.00
CA SER A 431 14.33 -6.17 -30.09
C SER A 431 13.13 -5.25 -30.28
N LEU A 432 13.26 -4.00 -29.85
CA LEU A 432 12.25 -2.96 -30.06
C LEU A 432 12.90 -1.56 -30.10
N GLN A 433 12.40 -0.66 -30.94
CA GLN A 433 12.73 0.76 -30.85
C GLN A 433 11.60 1.52 -30.18
N VAL A 434 11.97 2.40 -29.26
CA VAL A 434 11.01 3.24 -28.52
C VAL A 434 11.42 4.69 -28.67
N GLY A 435 10.53 5.47 -29.27
CA GLY A 435 10.73 6.90 -29.51
C GLY A 435 10.03 7.76 -28.47
N LEU A 436 10.53 8.99 -28.35
CA LEU A 436 9.96 10.05 -27.53
C LEU A 436 9.90 11.34 -28.35
N SER A 437 8.79 12.06 -28.24
CA SER A 437 8.68 13.45 -28.69
C SER A 437 8.21 14.32 -27.52
N VAL A 438 8.86 15.47 -27.34
CA VAL A 438 8.58 16.43 -26.27
C VAL A 438 8.15 17.73 -26.94
N ASN A 439 6.90 18.16 -26.70
CA ASN A 439 6.34 19.37 -27.31
C ASN A 439 6.47 19.39 -28.85
N GLY A 440 6.32 18.21 -29.48
CA GLY A 440 6.48 18.02 -30.93
C GLY A 440 7.92 17.80 -31.40
N ILE A 441 8.94 18.01 -30.55
CA ILE A 441 10.35 17.80 -30.89
C ILE A 441 10.75 16.36 -30.59
N VAL A 442 11.09 15.61 -31.64
CA VAL A 442 11.55 14.22 -31.57
C VAL A 442 12.92 14.14 -30.86
N GLN A 443 13.00 13.26 -29.86
CA GLN A 443 14.22 12.94 -29.13
C GLN A 443 14.90 11.71 -29.72
N ALA A 444 16.16 11.47 -29.34
CA ALA A 444 16.86 10.25 -29.73
C ALA A 444 16.10 9.00 -29.22
N PRO A 445 15.84 8.01 -30.10
CA PRO A 445 15.13 6.79 -29.70
C PRO A 445 16.03 5.87 -28.87
N VAL A 446 15.40 5.03 -28.06
CA VAL A 446 16.07 3.94 -27.33
C VAL A 446 15.87 2.64 -28.11
N THR A 447 16.97 1.92 -28.38
CA THR A 447 16.90 0.57 -28.95
C THR A 447 17.08 -0.45 -27.83
N LEU A 448 16.07 -1.30 -27.65
CA LEU A 448 16.08 -2.40 -26.71
C LEU A 448 16.53 -3.68 -27.42
N ALA A 449 17.41 -4.42 -26.77
CA ALA A 449 17.75 -5.79 -27.12
C ALA A 449 17.45 -6.68 -25.91
N PHE A 450 16.49 -7.57 -26.05
CA PHE A 450 16.07 -8.47 -24.98
C PHE A 450 16.90 -9.76 -25.03
N ALA A 451 17.49 -10.13 -23.90
CA ALA A 451 18.18 -11.41 -23.77
C ALA A 451 17.19 -12.56 -23.97
N ALA A 452 17.67 -13.71 -24.47
CA ALA A 452 16.84 -14.89 -24.65
C ALA A 452 16.14 -15.28 -23.32
N PRO A 453 14.84 -15.58 -23.34
CA PRO A 453 14.00 -15.84 -24.52
C PRO A 453 13.34 -14.61 -25.17
N GLY A 454 13.62 -13.39 -24.72
CA GLY A 454 12.97 -12.15 -25.15
C GLY A 454 11.86 -11.70 -24.19
N LEU A 455 11.19 -10.59 -24.51
CA LEU A 455 10.01 -10.12 -23.77
C LEU A 455 8.79 -10.95 -24.19
N ALA A 456 8.33 -11.83 -23.32
CA ALA A 456 7.22 -12.75 -23.58
C ALA A 456 5.88 -12.03 -23.79
N THR A 457 4.89 -12.72 -24.36
CA THR A 457 3.52 -12.22 -24.50
C THR A 457 2.97 -11.73 -23.15
N GLY A 458 2.36 -10.55 -23.17
CA GLY A 458 1.82 -9.80 -22.03
C GLY A 458 2.86 -9.27 -21.04
N ALA A 459 4.15 -9.62 -21.21
CA ALA A 459 5.20 -9.12 -20.34
C ALA A 459 5.53 -7.66 -20.60
N THR A 460 6.01 -6.97 -19.58
CA THR A 460 6.32 -5.54 -19.62
C THR A 460 7.78 -5.24 -19.36
N ALA A 461 8.26 -4.11 -19.88
CA ALA A 461 9.59 -3.57 -19.59
C ALA A 461 9.51 -2.05 -19.43
N VAL A 462 10.37 -1.49 -18.58
CA VAL A 462 10.50 -0.03 -18.41
C VAL A 462 11.66 0.47 -19.26
N VAL A 463 11.40 1.47 -20.07
CA VAL A 463 12.37 2.12 -20.96
C VAL A 463 12.73 3.48 -20.37
N SER A 464 14.01 3.74 -20.20
CA SER A 464 14.53 5.02 -19.71
C SER A 464 15.20 5.78 -20.85
N PHE A 465 14.81 7.05 -21.02
CA PHE A 465 15.39 7.95 -22.03
C PHE A 465 16.54 8.77 -21.45
N ALA A 466 17.20 9.57 -22.29
CA ALA A 466 18.11 10.61 -21.82
C ALA A 466 17.37 11.71 -21.04
N SER A 467 18.10 12.45 -20.21
CA SER A 467 17.55 13.61 -19.49
C SER A 467 17.06 14.67 -20.49
N ILE A 468 15.85 15.20 -20.26
CA ILE A 468 15.26 16.27 -21.06
C ILE A 468 14.97 17.49 -20.21
N THR A 469 15.01 18.67 -20.82
CA THR A 469 14.56 19.92 -20.18
C THR A 469 13.05 20.09 -20.35
N ILE A 470 12.40 20.42 -19.25
CA ILE A 470 10.97 20.67 -19.12
C ILE A 470 10.77 22.18 -18.99
N ILE A 471 9.97 22.75 -19.89
CA ILE A 471 9.71 24.19 -19.96
C ILE A 471 8.51 24.58 -19.08
N THR A 472 8.31 25.88 -18.84
CA THR A 472 7.14 26.41 -18.13
C THR A 472 5.83 26.06 -18.84
N ASN A 473 4.70 26.07 -18.12
CA ASN A 473 3.36 25.62 -18.55
C ASN A 473 3.21 24.10 -18.62
N VAL A 474 2.72 23.57 -19.73
CA VAL A 474 2.44 22.13 -19.89
C VAL A 474 3.42 21.55 -20.91
N ASN A 475 4.03 20.43 -20.56
CA ASN A 475 4.91 19.69 -21.45
C ASN A 475 4.19 18.43 -21.92
N THR A 476 4.03 18.27 -23.23
CA THR A 476 3.41 17.08 -23.81
C THR A 476 4.49 16.09 -24.20
N LEU A 477 4.47 14.91 -23.57
CA LEU A 477 5.37 13.80 -23.87
C LEU A 477 4.60 12.74 -24.65
N LYS A 478 5.07 12.45 -25.86
CA LYS A 478 4.53 11.40 -26.73
C LYS A 478 5.54 10.27 -26.84
N PHE A 479 5.21 9.11 -26.27
CA PHE A 479 5.95 7.86 -26.41
C PHE A 479 5.38 7.06 -27.57
N TYR A 480 6.24 6.39 -28.32
CA TYR A 480 5.79 5.50 -29.40
C TYR A 480 6.75 4.34 -29.64
N THR A 481 6.22 3.22 -30.12
CA THR A 481 6.96 1.98 -30.40
C THR A 481 7.05 1.75 -31.90
N TYR A 482 8.14 1.12 -32.36
CA TYR A 482 8.33 0.69 -33.74
C TYR A 482 9.51 -0.30 -33.84
N GLY A 483 9.69 -0.96 -34.98
CA GLY A 483 10.88 -1.80 -35.20
C GLY A 483 10.87 -3.13 -34.43
N ALA A 484 9.69 -3.65 -34.06
CA ALA A 484 9.57 -4.90 -33.30
C ALA A 484 10.27 -6.07 -34.02
N ASN A 485 11.24 -6.71 -33.37
CA ASN A 485 12.09 -7.76 -33.93
C ASN A 485 12.77 -7.39 -35.27
N GLY A 486 13.06 -6.10 -35.49
CA GLY A 486 13.66 -5.60 -36.73
C GLY A 486 12.66 -5.44 -37.88
N ASN A 487 11.37 -5.71 -37.67
CA ASN A 487 10.33 -5.50 -38.67
C ASN A 487 9.85 -4.05 -38.66
N THR A 488 9.54 -3.52 -39.84
CA THR A 488 9.07 -2.13 -40.00
C THR A 488 7.59 -1.92 -39.70
N THR A 489 6.84 -2.99 -39.40
CA THR A 489 5.38 -2.92 -39.26
C THR A 489 4.93 -3.71 -38.04
N ASP A 490 4.50 -3.00 -37.01
CA ASP A 490 3.63 -3.51 -35.95
C ASP A 490 2.27 -3.86 -36.56
N LEU A 491 1.66 -4.99 -36.15
CA LEU A 491 0.38 -5.43 -36.70
C LEU A 491 -0.82 -4.68 -36.10
N VAL A 492 -0.64 -3.88 -35.05
CA VAL A 492 -1.69 -3.06 -34.42
C VAL A 492 -1.24 -1.60 -34.26
N PRO A 493 -1.01 -0.86 -35.37
CA PRO A 493 -0.44 0.49 -35.30
C PRO A 493 -1.29 1.53 -34.54
N ALA A 494 -2.55 1.21 -34.24
CA ALA A 494 -3.44 2.07 -33.47
C ALA A 494 -3.04 2.20 -31.99
N ASN A 495 -2.26 1.27 -31.44
CA ASN A 495 -1.81 1.27 -30.04
C ASN A 495 -0.33 1.68 -29.87
N ASP A 496 0.40 1.94 -30.97
CA ASP A 496 1.84 2.28 -30.97
C ASP A 496 2.17 3.63 -30.33
N THR A 497 1.22 4.37 -29.78
CA THR A 497 1.42 5.73 -29.29
C THR A 497 0.68 5.98 -27.98
N LEU A 498 1.40 6.56 -27.03
CA LEU A 498 0.89 7.03 -25.75
C LEU A 498 1.31 8.48 -25.53
N THR A 499 0.37 9.35 -25.17
CA THR A 499 0.65 10.76 -24.87
C THR A 499 0.27 11.08 -23.43
N THR A 500 1.16 11.78 -22.73
CA THR A 500 0.92 12.30 -21.39
C THR A 500 1.31 13.77 -21.30
N ASN A 501 0.66 14.50 -20.40
CA ASN A 501 0.97 15.89 -20.13
C ASN A 501 1.60 16.02 -18.75
N LEU A 502 2.71 16.76 -18.68
CA LEU A 502 3.38 17.15 -17.46
C LEU A 502 3.16 18.65 -17.23
N PRO A 503 2.13 19.04 -16.46
CA PRO A 503 1.97 20.42 -16.04
C PRO A 503 3.07 20.82 -15.07
N ILE A 504 3.52 22.05 -15.20
CA ILE A 504 4.27 22.77 -14.18
C ILE A 504 3.27 23.63 -13.41
N SER A 505 3.14 23.39 -12.12
CA SER A 505 2.25 24.15 -11.25
C SER A 505 2.58 25.64 -11.34
N ASN A 506 1.56 26.48 -11.53
CA ASN A 506 1.70 27.94 -11.45
C ASN A 506 1.85 28.43 -9.99
N GLY A 507 1.76 27.52 -9.02
CA GLY A 507 1.77 27.80 -7.59
C GLY A 507 0.36 28.04 -7.05
N ALA A 508 0.14 27.67 -5.78
CA ALA A 508 -1.11 27.93 -5.07
C ALA A 508 -1.06 29.30 -4.37
N PRO A 509 -2.18 30.04 -4.28
CA PRO A 509 -2.29 31.20 -3.41
C PRO A 509 -2.27 30.75 -1.94
N LEU A 510 -1.81 31.63 -1.05
CA LEU A 510 -1.92 31.44 0.39
C LEU A 510 -3.31 31.90 0.90
N PRO A 511 -3.86 31.31 1.97
CA PRO A 511 -3.27 30.24 2.78
C PRO A 511 -3.40 28.85 2.13
N VAL A 512 -2.50 27.95 2.50
CA VAL A 512 -2.58 26.53 2.14
C VAL A 512 -2.68 25.71 3.41
N LEU A 513 -3.77 24.96 3.51
CA LEU A 513 -4.09 24.09 4.62
C LEU A 513 -4.12 22.65 4.14
N GLU A 514 -3.40 21.77 4.84
CA GLU A 514 -3.42 20.32 4.67
C GLU A 514 -3.72 19.67 6.02
N THR A 515 -4.90 19.03 6.10
CA THR A 515 -5.40 18.38 7.32
C THR A 515 -5.34 16.86 7.26
N PHE A 516 -4.90 16.28 6.13
CA PHE A 516 -4.81 14.83 5.89
C PHE A 516 -6.13 14.07 5.98
N GLU A 517 -7.27 14.75 6.02
CA GLU A 517 -8.59 14.11 6.14
C GLU A 517 -9.11 13.52 4.82
N SER A 518 -8.61 14.00 3.68
CA SER A 518 -9.08 13.59 2.35
C SER A 518 -8.13 12.59 1.67
N LEU A 519 -8.70 11.70 0.85
CA LEU A 519 -7.95 10.85 -0.08
C LEU A 519 -8.02 11.43 -1.50
N PRO A 520 -7.02 11.18 -2.36
CA PRO A 520 -5.83 10.34 -2.14
C PRO A 520 -4.76 11.01 -1.26
N PHE A 521 -3.87 10.20 -0.69
CA PHE A 521 -2.65 10.68 -0.03
C PHE A 521 -1.41 10.34 -0.88
N PRO A 522 -0.45 11.27 -1.03
CA PRO A 522 -0.51 12.68 -0.63
C PRO A 522 -1.57 13.45 -1.44
N ALA A 523 -2.04 14.58 -0.91
CA ALA A 523 -3.02 15.42 -1.59
C ALA A 523 -2.46 15.97 -2.92
N THR A 524 -3.36 16.45 -3.78
CA THR A 524 -2.97 17.00 -5.10
C THR A 524 -1.85 18.03 -4.98
N ASN A 525 -0.79 17.86 -5.77
CA ASN A 525 0.45 18.67 -5.81
C ASN A 525 1.37 18.57 -4.58
N TRP A 526 1.01 17.79 -3.57
CA TRP A 526 1.93 17.34 -2.53
C TRP A 526 2.61 16.06 -3.00
N PHE A 527 3.83 15.82 -2.53
CA PHE A 527 4.54 14.59 -2.87
C PHE A 527 5.43 14.12 -1.74
N VAL A 528 5.50 12.80 -1.61
CA VAL A 528 6.47 12.12 -0.73
C VAL A 528 7.73 11.89 -1.54
N TYR A 529 8.87 12.35 -1.02
CA TYR A 529 10.19 12.13 -1.59
C TYR A 529 10.96 11.18 -0.66
N ASN A 530 11.07 9.93 -1.11
CA ASN A 530 11.86 8.89 -0.47
C ASN A 530 13.04 8.51 -1.41
N PRO A 531 14.22 9.17 -1.26
CA PRO A 531 15.41 8.92 -2.06
C PRO A 531 16.10 7.58 -1.81
N ASP A 532 15.98 6.99 -0.62
CA ASP A 532 16.63 5.71 -0.31
C ASP A 532 15.78 4.49 -0.72
N GLY A 533 14.50 4.72 -1.02
CA GLY A 533 13.57 3.71 -1.48
C GLY A 533 13.25 2.67 -0.41
N ASP A 534 13.38 3.02 0.87
CA ASP A 534 13.02 2.12 1.96
C ASP A 534 11.49 2.07 2.21
N VAL A 535 11.08 1.37 3.26
CA VAL A 535 9.66 1.21 3.63
C VAL A 535 9.17 2.25 4.64
N SER A 536 10.06 3.06 5.20
CA SER A 536 9.78 4.05 6.24
C SER A 536 9.65 5.46 5.65
N PHE A 537 8.56 5.67 4.90
CA PHE A 537 8.21 7.00 4.38
C PHE A 537 6.94 7.55 5.05
N TRP A 538 6.68 8.84 4.85
CA TRP A 538 5.47 9.51 5.34
C TRP A 538 4.20 8.84 4.83
N LYS A 539 3.35 8.41 5.74
CA LYS A 539 2.07 7.74 5.45
C LYS A 539 0.95 8.37 6.28
N ARG A 540 -0.25 8.39 5.73
CA ARG A 540 -1.45 8.75 6.48
C ARG A 540 -1.68 7.76 7.64
N ALA A 541 -1.95 8.25 8.83
CA ALA A 541 -2.11 7.48 10.05
C ALA A 541 -3.22 8.06 10.94
N SER A 542 -3.69 7.27 11.92
CA SER A 542 -4.66 7.69 12.94
C SER A 542 -4.05 7.43 14.32
N PRO A 543 -4.37 8.21 15.36
CA PRO A 543 -5.25 9.40 15.36
C PRO A 543 -4.55 10.66 14.83
N GLY A 544 -5.35 11.64 14.39
CA GLY A 544 -4.89 13.02 14.18
C GLY A 544 -5.24 13.94 15.35
N LYS A 545 -4.81 15.21 15.28
CA LYS A 545 -4.99 16.23 16.30
C LYS A 545 -6.41 16.81 16.21
N ASN A 546 -7.29 16.39 17.12
CA ASN A 546 -8.75 16.67 17.07
C ASN A 546 -9.41 16.28 15.74
N SER A 547 -8.84 15.28 15.07
CA SER A 547 -9.18 14.89 13.70
C SER A 547 -9.06 13.37 13.54
N GLY A 548 -9.48 12.84 12.38
CA GLY A 548 -9.43 11.39 12.14
C GLY A 548 -8.01 10.92 11.80
N PHE A 549 -7.26 11.76 11.09
CA PHE A 549 -6.02 11.37 10.44
C PHE A 549 -4.95 12.46 10.50
N ALA A 550 -3.71 12.02 10.57
CA ALA A 550 -2.48 12.79 10.47
C ALA A 550 -1.52 12.07 9.50
N ILE A 551 -0.27 12.51 9.44
CA ILE A 551 0.82 11.73 8.84
C ILE A 551 1.78 11.19 9.90
N LYS A 552 2.26 9.97 9.69
CA LYS A 552 3.26 9.27 10.50
C LYS A 552 4.43 8.84 9.62
N ILE A 553 5.63 8.85 10.18
CA ILE A 553 6.77 8.08 9.68
C ILE A 553 7.24 7.07 10.73
N ASP A 554 7.58 5.85 10.29
CA ASP A 554 7.85 4.71 11.18
C ASP A 554 9.35 4.50 11.38
N ASN A 555 9.96 5.30 12.25
CA ASN A 555 11.39 5.15 12.56
C ASN A 555 11.67 3.95 13.48
N PHE A 556 10.65 3.42 14.17
CA PHE A 556 10.83 2.37 15.18
C PHE A 556 10.98 0.98 14.58
N THR A 557 10.07 0.60 13.67
CA THR A 557 10.00 -0.76 13.13
C THR A 557 10.74 -0.87 11.80
N ASP A 558 10.57 0.16 10.97
CA ASP A 558 10.93 0.16 9.56
C ASP A 558 12.07 1.14 9.25
N GLY A 559 12.52 1.93 10.24
CA GLY A 559 13.55 2.96 10.06
C GLY A 559 14.93 2.39 9.76
N ASN A 560 15.75 3.15 9.03
CA ASN A 560 17.17 2.88 8.81
C ASN A 560 17.98 4.10 9.24
N ALA A 561 19.00 3.94 10.09
CA ALA A 561 19.81 5.09 10.49
C ALA A 561 20.37 5.87 9.28
N GLY A 562 20.09 7.18 9.26
CA GLY A 562 20.48 8.10 8.20
C GLY A 562 19.54 8.13 7.00
N SER A 563 18.46 7.33 6.96
CA SER A 563 17.42 7.44 5.93
C SER A 563 16.75 8.81 5.99
N ILE A 564 16.37 9.32 4.82
CA ILE A 564 15.79 10.66 4.67
C ILE A 564 14.49 10.54 3.92
N ASP A 565 13.42 11.04 4.51
CA ASP A 565 12.09 11.01 3.91
C ASP A 565 11.40 12.34 4.08
N GLU A 566 10.82 12.84 2.99
CA GLU A 566 10.21 14.15 2.98
C GLU A 566 8.77 14.08 2.50
N ILE A 567 7.90 14.86 3.14
CA ILE A 567 6.67 15.32 2.48
C ILE A 567 6.89 16.77 2.05
N ARG A 568 6.68 17.03 0.76
CA ARG A 568 6.93 18.33 0.13
C ARG A 568 5.63 18.97 -0.30
N THR A 569 5.55 20.27 -0.08
CA THR A 569 4.40 21.09 -0.44
C THR A 569 4.33 21.33 -1.96
N PRO A 570 3.17 21.80 -2.46
CA PRO A 570 3.10 22.51 -3.72
C PRO A 570 4.01 23.76 -3.70
N LYS A 571 4.30 24.30 -4.89
CA LYS A 571 4.86 25.65 -5.00
C LYS A 571 3.82 26.68 -4.53
N PHE A 572 4.27 27.71 -3.83
CA PHE A 572 3.43 28.84 -3.44
C PHE A 572 3.92 30.13 -4.08
N LEU A 573 2.98 31.00 -4.44
CA LEU A 573 3.27 32.38 -4.82
C LEU A 573 3.17 33.25 -3.58
N ILE A 574 4.15 34.11 -3.37
CA ILE A 574 4.25 34.95 -2.17
C ILE A 574 4.54 36.40 -2.55
N SER A 575 3.97 37.32 -1.77
CA SER A 575 4.40 38.72 -1.79
C SER A 575 5.60 38.87 -0.86
N ALA A 576 6.72 39.41 -1.36
CA ALA A 576 7.87 39.70 -0.53
C ALA A 576 7.61 40.82 0.51
N ALA A 577 6.43 41.45 0.52
CA ALA A 577 6.11 42.52 1.46
C ALA A 577 5.60 42.03 2.83
N GLU A 578 5.11 40.80 2.93
CA GLU A 578 4.51 40.25 4.15
C GLU A 578 5.20 38.95 4.58
N PRO A 579 5.52 38.79 5.89
CA PRO A 579 6.09 37.56 6.40
C PRO A 579 5.20 36.34 6.10
N VAL A 580 5.85 35.23 5.76
CA VAL A 580 5.19 33.94 5.58
C VAL A 580 5.41 33.10 6.82
N VAL A 581 4.36 32.45 7.29
CA VAL A 581 4.36 31.59 8.47
C VAL A 581 4.00 30.17 8.07
N VAL A 582 4.71 29.21 8.63
CA VAL A 582 4.38 27.78 8.58
C VAL A 582 4.01 27.34 9.98
N SER A 583 2.80 26.79 10.13
CA SER A 583 2.35 26.18 11.38
C SER A 583 1.91 24.74 11.17
N PHE A 584 2.09 23.90 12.18
CA PHE A 584 1.67 22.49 12.17
C PHE A 584 1.62 21.95 13.60
N ASP A 585 0.88 20.87 13.81
CA ASP A 585 0.86 20.14 15.08
C ASP A 585 1.84 18.97 15.02
N LEU A 586 2.64 18.81 16.08
CA LEU A 586 3.68 17.78 16.19
C LEU A 586 3.42 16.89 17.40
N ALA A 587 3.53 15.57 17.22
CA ALA A 587 3.60 14.62 18.33
C ALA A 587 4.79 13.66 18.18
N TYR A 588 5.63 13.56 19.22
CA TYR A 588 6.81 12.70 19.23
C TYR A 588 7.24 12.33 20.66
N LYS A 589 7.65 11.06 20.84
CA LYS A 589 8.34 10.56 22.04
C LYS A 589 9.74 10.10 21.66
N ASN A 590 10.76 10.66 22.30
CA ASN A 590 12.14 10.27 22.06
C ASN A 590 12.41 8.82 22.52
N TYR A 591 13.22 8.06 21.77
CA TYR A 591 13.73 6.76 22.20
C TYR A 591 15.24 6.86 22.43
N PRO A 592 15.73 7.01 23.67
CA PRO A 592 17.17 7.00 23.93
C PRO A 592 17.82 5.63 23.66
N PRO A 593 19.05 5.56 23.13
CA PRO A 593 19.94 6.68 22.81
C PRO A 593 19.77 7.23 21.37
N PHE A 594 18.79 6.73 20.61
CA PHE A 594 18.56 7.09 19.21
C PHE A 594 18.01 8.51 19.08
N VAL A 595 18.43 9.22 18.02
CA VAL A 595 18.17 10.66 17.87
C VAL A 595 17.53 10.94 16.51
N ASP A 596 16.26 10.55 16.34
CA ASP A 596 15.52 10.94 15.14
C ASP A 596 15.35 12.45 15.07
N LYS A 597 15.23 12.95 13.85
CA LYS A 597 15.22 14.38 13.57
C LYS A 597 14.08 14.77 12.65
N LEU A 598 13.45 15.90 12.95
CA LEU A 598 12.54 16.60 12.05
C LEU A 598 13.14 17.95 11.67
N THR A 599 13.28 18.17 10.37
CA THR A 599 13.74 19.44 9.82
C THR A 599 12.66 20.01 8.90
N VAL A 600 12.26 21.28 9.08
CA VAL A 600 11.44 22.02 8.11
C VAL A 600 12.38 22.82 7.23
N LEU A 601 12.30 22.59 5.92
CA LEU A 601 13.19 23.15 4.91
C LEU A 601 12.39 24.06 3.97
N VAL A 602 13.02 25.16 3.53
CA VAL A 602 12.47 26.08 2.55
C VAL A 602 13.40 26.15 1.34
N SER A 603 12.82 26.12 0.15
CA SER A 603 13.54 26.38 -1.10
C SER A 603 12.86 27.52 -1.85
N ASN A 604 13.66 28.47 -2.34
CA ASN A 604 13.23 29.57 -3.21
C ASN A 604 13.71 29.39 -4.67
N ASP A 605 14.35 28.25 -4.95
CA ASP A 605 14.96 27.92 -6.24
C ASP A 605 14.51 26.52 -6.71
N CYS A 606 13.23 26.25 -6.48
CA CYS A 606 12.55 25.09 -7.05
C CYS A 606 13.05 23.72 -6.54
N GLY A 607 13.54 23.69 -5.31
CA GLY A 607 14.03 22.49 -4.64
C GLY A 607 15.47 22.13 -4.98
N THR A 608 16.22 23.04 -5.63
CA THR A 608 17.64 22.85 -5.93
C THR A 608 18.48 23.01 -4.67
N ASN A 609 18.24 24.08 -3.91
CA ASN A 609 18.82 24.31 -2.61
C ASN A 609 17.72 24.41 -1.55
N TRP A 610 18.04 23.93 -0.34
CA TRP A 610 17.12 23.88 0.79
C TRP A 610 17.77 24.51 2.02
N THR A 611 17.07 25.43 2.67
CA THR A 611 17.49 26.09 3.90
C THR A 611 16.62 25.62 5.05
N ALA A 612 17.22 25.13 6.14
CA ALA A 612 16.47 24.74 7.33
C ALA A 612 15.96 25.97 8.10
N VAL A 613 14.68 25.95 8.45
CA VAL A 613 14.02 26.98 9.29
C VAL A 613 13.51 26.41 10.61
N PHE A 614 13.51 25.08 10.74
CA PHE A 614 13.29 24.33 11.96
C PHE A 614 14.19 23.10 11.90
N ASP A 615 14.94 22.82 12.97
CA ASP A 615 15.82 21.66 13.03
C ASP A 615 15.92 21.17 14.49
N LYS A 616 15.15 20.14 14.83
CA LYS A 616 15.10 19.58 16.19
C LYS A 616 15.25 18.06 16.13
N ALA A 617 15.99 17.50 17.09
CA ALA A 617 16.29 16.08 17.16
C ALA A 617 16.18 15.52 18.59
N GLY A 618 15.85 14.24 18.71
CA GLY A 618 15.77 13.50 19.97
C GLY A 618 14.95 14.23 21.04
N THR A 619 15.54 14.47 22.22
CA THR A 619 14.84 15.14 23.34
C THR A 619 14.39 16.56 23.04
N SER A 620 15.06 17.28 22.14
CA SER A 620 14.64 18.63 21.74
C SER A 620 13.42 18.63 20.81
N LEU A 621 13.18 17.53 20.10
CA LEU A 621 12.01 17.31 19.26
C LEU A 621 10.81 16.78 20.07
N ALA A 622 11.07 16.07 21.17
CA ALA A 622 10.06 15.39 21.97
C ALA A 622 8.99 16.35 22.50
N THR A 623 7.74 16.02 22.23
CA THR A 623 6.56 16.74 22.72
C THR A 623 5.90 16.02 23.89
N ALA A 624 6.13 14.71 24.02
CA ALA A 624 5.50 13.84 25.02
C ALA A 624 6.51 13.01 25.83
N GLY A 625 7.72 13.52 26.03
CA GLY A 625 8.77 12.87 26.80
C GLY A 625 9.50 11.76 26.05
N SER A 626 9.84 10.66 26.73
CA SER A 626 10.58 9.53 26.15
C SER A 626 9.85 8.20 26.33
N SER A 627 10.11 7.26 25.42
CA SER A 627 9.55 5.91 25.43
C SER A 627 10.57 4.89 24.92
N THR A 628 10.59 3.69 25.51
CA THR A 628 11.38 2.54 25.03
C THR A 628 10.53 1.53 24.25
N VAL A 629 9.29 1.88 23.92
CA VAL A 629 8.36 1.10 23.09
C VAL A 629 7.82 1.95 21.95
N SER A 630 7.29 1.29 20.92
CA SER A 630 6.71 1.97 19.75
C SER A 630 5.63 2.97 20.16
N TYR A 631 5.72 4.18 19.60
CA TYR A 631 4.76 5.24 19.78
C TYR A 631 3.83 5.28 18.56
N ASP A 632 2.67 4.63 18.65
CA ASP A 632 1.74 4.51 17.53
C ASP A 632 0.44 5.29 17.71
N ASN A 633 0.14 5.75 18.92
CA ASN A 633 -1.15 6.36 19.25
C ASN A 633 -0.94 7.62 20.11
N PRO A 634 -0.64 8.79 19.49
CA PRO A 634 -0.59 10.05 20.19
C PRO A 634 -1.90 10.38 20.89
N VAL A 635 -1.84 10.80 22.15
CA VAL A 635 -3.01 11.35 22.85
C VAL A 635 -3.08 12.86 22.66
N GLU A 636 -4.24 13.46 22.91
CA GLU A 636 -4.48 14.89 22.66
C GLU A 636 -3.45 15.84 23.30
N ALA A 637 -2.96 15.49 24.49
CA ALA A 637 -1.95 16.25 25.24
C ALA A 637 -0.52 16.11 24.68
N ASP A 638 -0.26 15.08 23.87
CA ASP A 638 1.06 14.86 23.28
C ASP A 638 1.35 15.83 22.11
N TRP A 639 0.30 16.36 21.50
CA TRP A 639 0.39 17.26 20.35
C TRP A 639 0.77 18.68 20.79
N GLN A 640 1.79 19.23 20.16
CA GLN A 640 2.27 20.60 20.39
C GLN A 640 2.27 21.39 19.09
N HIS A 641 1.64 22.55 19.12
CA HIS A 641 1.58 23.46 17.98
C HIS A 641 2.94 24.10 17.73
N GLN A 642 3.45 23.97 16.50
CA GLN A 642 4.66 24.63 16.03
C GLN A 642 4.29 25.78 15.11
N GLN A 643 4.98 26.91 15.23
CA GLN A 643 4.81 28.08 14.37
C GLN A 643 6.19 28.66 14.04
N ILE A 644 6.48 28.83 12.75
CA ILE A 644 7.79 29.25 12.24
C ILE A 644 7.57 30.38 11.23
N ALA A 645 8.18 31.55 11.49
CA ALA A 645 8.26 32.62 10.51
C ALA A 645 9.42 32.34 9.55
N ILE A 646 9.15 32.41 8.24
CA ILE A 646 10.15 32.17 7.21
C ILE A 646 11.07 33.40 7.08
N PRO A 647 12.40 33.24 7.13
CA PRO A 647 13.34 34.33 6.96
C PRO A 647 13.13 35.10 5.65
N GLN A 648 13.13 36.44 5.75
CA GLN A 648 12.81 37.35 4.64
C GLN A 648 13.70 37.16 3.40
N ASN A 649 14.96 36.78 3.58
CA ASN A 649 15.90 36.51 2.48
C ASN A 649 15.47 35.33 1.59
N LEU A 650 14.66 34.40 2.12
CA LEU A 650 14.12 33.28 1.36
C LEU A 650 12.86 33.67 0.58
N LEU A 651 12.21 34.79 0.93
CA LEU A 651 10.96 35.24 0.30
C LEU A 651 11.18 36.12 -0.94
N ALA A 652 12.40 36.62 -1.16
CA ALA A 652 12.74 37.56 -2.23
C ALA A 652 12.46 37.02 -3.66
N GLY A 653 12.44 35.70 -3.85
CA GLY A 653 12.15 35.07 -5.14
C GLY A 653 10.67 35.08 -5.55
N GLY A 654 9.75 35.56 -4.70
CA GLY A 654 8.32 35.61 -4.99
C GLY A 654 7.63 34.23 -5.03
N GLN A 655 8.38 33.16 -4.78
CA GLN A 655 7.90 31.79 -4.73
C GLN A 655 8.72 30.96 -3.75
N ILE A 656 8.09 30.00 -3.08
CA ILE A 656 8.76 29.05 -2.20
C ILE A 656 8.15 27.65 -2.28
N LEU A 657 8.95 26.66 -1.88
CA LEU A 657 8.58 25.29 -1.54
C LEU A 657 8.96 25.01 -0.10
N ILE A 658 8.19 24.19 0.59
CA ILE A 658 8.49 23.73 1.95
C ILE A 658 8.57 22.20 1.96
N ALA A 659 9.49 21.65 2.74
CA ALA A 659 9.61 20.21 2.96
C ALA A 659 9.68 19.90 4.46
N PHE A 660 8.97 18.87 4.90
CA PHE A 660 9.08 18.30 6.23
C PHE A 660 9.92 17.04 6.12
N ARG A 661 11.18 17.11 6.56
CA ARG A 661 12.18 16.05 6.43
C ARG A 661 12.32 15.29 7.74
N ASN A 662 12.10 13.98 7.68
CA ASN A 662 12.56 13.03 8.67
C ASN A 662 14.03 12.66 8.40
N THR A 663 14.81 12.46 9.46
CA THR A 663 16.06 11.69 9.41
C THR A 663 16.02 10.66 10.51
N SER A 664 15.97 9.39 10.12
CA SER A 664 15.83 8.28 11.06
C SER A 664 17.15 7.97 11.76
N ASP A 665 17.08 7.57 13.03
CA ASP A 665 18.19 6.97 13.77
C ASP A 665 17.75 5.70 14.52
N PHE A 666 16.70 5.01 14.01
CA PHE A 666 16.01 3.89 14.67
C PHE A 666 15.27 4.24 15.96
N GLY A 667 14.90 5.51 16.17
CA GLY A 667 14.22 5.90 17.41
C GLY A 667 12.72 5.59 17.35
N ASN A 668 11.87 6.62 17.41
CA ASN A 668 10.43 6.46 17.49
C ASN A 668 9.68 7.21 16.37
N ASN A 669 8.40 6.89 16.25
CA ASN A 669 7.57 7.42 15.18
C ASN A 669 7.26 8.91 15.39
N ILE A 670 7.34 9.70 14.32
CA ILE A 670 7.02 11.13 14.33
C ILE A 670 5.67 11.34 13.66
N PHE A 671 4.80 12.14 14.28
CA PHE A 671 3.50 12.51 13.74
C PHE A 671 3.41 14.01 13.48
N ILE A 672 2.82 14.38 12.34
CA ILE A 672 2.54 15.76 11.95
C ILE A 672 1.08 15.87 11.50
N ASP A 673 0.41 16.94 11.91
CA ASP A 673 -0.95 17.25 11.49
C ASP A 673 -1.17 18.75 11.24
N ASN A 674 -2.30 19.12 10.62
CA ASN A 674 -2.79 20.49 10.45
C ASN A 674 -1.72 21.46 9.90
N ILE A 675 -1.04 21.07 8.81
CA ILE A 675 -0.06 21.96 8.17
C ILE A 675 -0.79 23.14 7.56
N ASN A 676 -0.43 24.34 7.99
CA ASN A 676 -1.00 25.59 7.50
C ASN A 676 0.12 26.59 7.15
N ILE A 677 0.05 27.15 5.95
CA ILE A 677 1.04 28.08 5.42
C ILE A 677 0.30 29.34 4.99
N TYR A 678 0.65 30.48 5.55
CA TYR A 678 -0.11 31.71 5.39
C TYR A 678 0.75 32.96 5.55
N GLN A 679 0.26 34.12 5.12
CA GLN A 679 0.92 35.40 5.36
C GLN A 679 0.38 36.03 6.64
N GLN A 680 1.28 36.52 7.48
CA GLN A 680 0.94 37.22 8.72
C GLN A 680 1.86 38.44 8.87
N PRO A 681 1.31 39.65 9.02
CA PRO A 681 2.11 40.85 9.26
C PRO A 681 2.95 40.75 10.54
N ASP A 682 4.10 41.44 10.58
CA ASP A 682 4.90 41.55 11.80
C ASP A 682 4.20 42.41 12.86
N ARG A 683 3.51 43.48 12.41
CA ARG A 683 2.80 44.46 13.23
C ARG A 683 1.37 44.61 12.74
N ASP A 684 0.42 44.13 13.53
CA ASP A 684 -1.02 44.20 13.27
C ASP A 684 -1.74 44.16 14.61
N LEU A 685 -2.54 45.19 14.89
CA LEU A 685 -3.45 45.21 16.01
C LEU A 685 -4.88 45.23 15.50
N ILE A 686 -5.77 44.52 16.19
CA ILE A 686 -7.20 44.58 15.90
C ILE A 686 -8.00 44.89 17.16
N PRO A 687 -9.12 45.62 17.06
CA PRO A 687 -10.12 45.66 18.11
C PRO A 687 -10.72 44.26 18.31
N ALA A 688 -10.55 43.67 19.49
CA ALA A 688 -11.01 42.31 19.80
C ALA A 688 -12.38 42.29 20.50
N ALA A 689 -12.64 43.25 21.38
CA ALA A 689 -13.93 43.40 22.05
C ALA A 689 -14.15 44.82 22.56
N LEU A 690 -15.41 45.27 22.54
CA LEU A 690 -15.86 46.47 23.26
C LEU A 690 -16.53 46.03 24.57
N LEU A 691 -15.92 46.34 25.71
CA LEU A 691 -16.41 45.94 27.04
C LEU A 691 -17.35 46.99 27.65
N SER A 692 -17.11 48.26 27.35
CA SER A 692 -17.98 49.38 27.72
C SER A 692 -17.86 50.50 26.68
N PRO A 693 -18.90 51.34 26.47
CA PRO A 693 -20.13 51.44 27.26
C PRO A 693 -21.18 50.36 26.95
N THR A 694 -21.93 49.95 27.97
CA THR A 694 -23.24 49.27 27.83
C THR A 694 -24.35 50.31 27.68
N ALA A 695 -25.64 49.91 27.69
CA ALA A 695 -26.74 50.86 27.69
C ALA A 695 -26.58 51.93 28.80
N ILE A 696 -26.76 53.20 28.43
CA ILE A 696 -26.60 54.36 29.31
C ILE A 696 -27.98 55.01 29.48
N GLU A 697 -28.45 55.13 30.72
CA GLU A 697 -29.69 55.85 31.04
C GLU A 697 -29.38 57.22 31.64
N CYS A 698 -30.13 58.24 31.21
CA CYS A 698 -30.13 59.59 31.78
C CYS A 698 -28.76 60.29 31.86
N SER A 699 -27.79 59.92 31.00
CA SER A 699 -26.49 60.60 30.88
C SER A 699 -26.11 60.77 29.42
N ALA A 700 -25.72 62.00 29.05
CA ALA A 700 -25.09 62.29 27.75
C ALA A 700 -23.58 61.97 27.76
N THR A 701 -22.99 61.76 28.93
CA THR A 701 -21.57 61.38 29.04
C THR A 701 -21.45 59.87 28.94
N ILE A 702 -20.77 59.43 27.90
CA ILE A 702 -20.25 58.08 27.78
C ILE A 702 -19.00 58.04 28.67
N GLY A 703 -19.07 57.23 29.74
CA GLY A 703 -17.95 57.04 30.68
C GLY A 703 -16.73 56.44 30.00
N VAL A 704 -15.69 56.10 30.77
CA VAL A 704 -14.41 55.56 30.28
C VAL A 704 -14.65 54.25 29.49
N PRO A 705 -14.61 54.28 28.14
CA PRO A 705 -14.81 53.09 27.32
C PRO A 705 -13.63 52.14 27.50
N ALA A 706 -13.93 50.87 27.75
CA ALA A 706 -12.96 49.80 27.90
C ALA A 706 -12.99 48.92 26.65
N ILE A 707 -11.84 48.77 26.02
CA ILE A 707 -11.68 48.06 24.75
C ILE A 707 -10.58 47.03 24.93
N THR A 708 -10.83 45.80 24.49
CA THR A 708 -9.80 44.77 24.36
C THR A 708 -9.18 44.86 22.97
N ILE A 709 -7.87 45.01 22.90
CA ILE A 709 -7.07 44.97 21.68
C ILE A 709 -6.33 43.65 21.62
N ARG A 710 -6.26 43.04 20.44
CA ARG A 710 -5.45 41.84 20.19
C ARG A 710 -4.28 42.19 19.29
N ASN A 711 -3.10 41.71 19.64
CA ASN A 711 -1.96 41.69 18.72
C ASN A 711 -2.10 40.49 17.77
N SER A 712 -2.46 40.78 16.52
CA SER A 712 -2.57 39.81 15.43
C SER A 712 -1.27 39.68 14.63
N GLY A 713 -0.26 40.51 14.93
CA GLY A 713 1.08 40.43 14.33
C GLY A 713 1.98 39.38 14.96
N LEU A 714 3.15 39.15 14.34
CA LEU A 714 4.17 38.21 14.81
C LEU A 714 5.09 38.78 15.90
N GLN A 715 5.14 40.11 16.06
CA GLN A 715 6.06 40.75 16.99
C GLN A 715 5.33 41.39 18.16
N ALA A 716 5.97 41.41 19.32
CA ALA A 716 5.45 42.16 20.47
C ALA A 716 5.34 43.65 20.12
N VAL A 717 4.16 44.22 20.32
CA VAL A 717 3.89 45.64 20.15
C VAL A 717 4.10 46.34 21.49
N THR A 718 4.91 47.39 21.53
CA THR A 718 5.28 48.13 22.76
C THR A 718 4.58 49.49 22.88
N GLY A 719 3.97 49.97 21.79
CA GLY A 719 3.14 51.17 21.78
C GLY A 719 2.22 51.20 20.58
N PHE A 720 1.09 51.88 20.70
CA PHE A 720 0.04 51.93 19.67
C PHE A 720 -0.99 53.02 19.95
N THR A 721 -1.85 53.32 18.98
CA THR A 721 -2.98 54.24 19.12
C THR A 721 -4.29 53.46 19.08
N VAL A 722 -5.19 53.71 20.03
CA VAL A 722 -6.58 53.24 19.98
C VAL A 722 -7.49 54.45 20.06
N GLY A 723 -8.54 54.45 19.27
CA GLY A 723 -9.49 55.54 19.29
C GLY A 723 -10.88 55.11 18.83
N TYR A 724 -11.69 56.13 18.58
CA TYR A 724 -13.06 55.93 18.13
C TYR A 724 -13.51 56.99 17.12
N SER A 725 -14.55 56.64 16.36
CA SER A 725 -15.41 57.57 15.64
C SER A 725 -16.84 57.42 16.17
N LEU A 726 -17.45 58.54 16.56
CA LEU A 726 -18.82 58.60 17.06
C LEU A 726 -19.73 59.20 16.00
N ASN A 727 -20.76 58.48 15.58
CA ASN A 727 -21.74 58.93 14.59
C ASN A 727 -21.10 59.43 13.27
N GLY A 728 -19.97 58.84 12.87
CA GLY A 728 -19.22 59.24 11.68
C GLY A 728 -18.37 60.50 11.82
N ALA A 729 -18.18 61.00 13.05
CA ALA A 729 -17.26 62.11 13.33
C ALA A 729 -15.79 61.72 13.09
N ALA A 730 -14.91 62.73 13.07
CA ALA A 730 -13.46 62.52 12.93
C ALA A 730 -12.92 61.59 14.02
N PHE A 731 -11.93 60.76 13.65
CA PHE A 731 -11.28 59.82 14.57
C PHE A 731 -10.60 60.55 15.74
N VAL A 732 -10.90 60.10 16.96
CA VAL A 732 -10.28 60.59 18.20
C VAL A 732 -9.45 59.45 18.79
N GLY A 733 -8.11 59.58 18.73
CA GLY A 733 -7.16 58.56 19.17
C GLY A 733 -6.43 58.91 20.46
N LYS A 734 -6.07 57.88 21.24
CA LYS A 734 -5.24 57.93 22.43
C LYS A 734 -4.05 56.98 22.27
N ASN A 735 -2.86 57.44 22.63
CA ASN A 735 -1.64 56.65 22.55
C ASN A 735 -1.43 55.82 23.83
N PHE A 736 -0.97 54.59 23.65
CA PHE A 736 -0.65 53.64 24.71
C PHE A 736 0.79 53.18 24.58
N SER A 737 1.44 52.94 25.73
CA SER A 737 2.83 52.47 25.82
C SER A 737 2.90 51.19 26.65
N GLN A 738 2.05 50.23 26.31
CA GLN A 738 2.00 48.90 26.94
C GLN A 738 2.50 47.85 25.95
N THR A 739 3.14 46.81 26.48
CA THR A 739 3.56 45.65 25.67
C THR A 739 2.41 44.65 25.52
N ILE A 740 2.07 44.31 24.29
CA ILE A 740 1.17 43.19 23.96
C ILE A 740 2.00 42.19 23.14
N ASN A 741 2.28 41.00 23.67
CA ASN A 741 3.01 39.99 22.91
C ASN A 741 2.15 39.47 21.75
N ALA A 742 2.79 38.82 20.76
CA ALA A 742 2.08 38.23 19.63
C ALA A 742 0.99 37.25 20.11
N GLY A 743 -0.23 37.39 19.59
CA GLY A 743 -1.37 36.57 19.97
C GLY A 743 -2.08 36.99 21.26
N ASP A 744 -1.44 37.76 22.13
CA ASP A 744 -2.01 38.24 23.39
C ASP A 744 -3.06 39.33 23.17
N THR A 745 -3.89 39.52 24.19
CA THR A 745 -4.83 40.63 24.25
C THR A 745 -4.52 41.54 25.42
N ALA A 746 -4.94 42.79 25.34
CA ALA A 746 -4.86 43.71 26.46
C ALA A 746 -6.00 44.73 26.44
N ALA A 747 -6.47 45.09 27.62
CA ALA A 747 -7.51 46.09 27.79
C ALA A 747 -6.92 47.50 27.82
N VAL A 748 -7.56 48.44 27.13
CA VAL A 748 -7.23 49.86 27.16
C VAL A 748 -8.45 50.69 27.52
N LEU A 749 -8.20 51.86 28.12
CA LEU A 749 -9.21 52.79 28.59
C LEU A 749 -9.10 54.10 27.82
N LEU A 750 -10.16 54.43 27.05
CA LEU A 750 -10.27 55.71 26.36
C LEU A 750 -10.80 56.81 27.30
N ASP A 751 -10.65 58.07 26.90
CA ASP A 751 -11.15 59.19 27.68
C ASP A 751 -12.69 59.31 27.52
N PRO A 752 -13.42 59.80 28.55
CA PRO A 752 -14.86 60.01 28.46
C PRO A 752 -15.23 60.99 27.34
N PHE A 753 -16.38 60.76 26.71
CA PHE A 753 -16.89 61.64 25.64
C PHE A 753 -18.41 61.77 25.69
N THR A 754 -18.97 62.72 24.95
CA THR A 754 -20.41 62.99 24.97
C THR A 754 -21.12 62.45 23.74
N GLY A 755 -22.21 61.71 23.96
CA GLY A 755 -23.13 61.26 22.92
C GLY A 755 -24.37 62.13 22.83
N THR A 756 -25.17 61.94 21.79
CA THR A 756 -26.48 62.58 21.64
C THR A 756 -27.60 61.68 22.16
N PRO A 757 -28.75 62.20 22.65
CA PRO A 757 -29.90 61.37 23.00
C PRO A 757 -30.35 60.48 21.82
N GLY A 758 -30.63 59.21 22.09
CA GLY A 758 -31.02 58.22 21.07
C GLY A 758 -29.89 57.26 20.69
N ASN A 759 -29.99 56.67 19.49
CA ASN A 759 -29.02 55.68 19.01
C ASN A 759 -27.72 56.38 18.58
N ASN A 760 -26.60 56.00 19.18
CA ASN A 760 -25.27 56.42 18.76
C ASN A 760 -24.54 55.21 18.16
N SER A 761 -23.77 55.44 17.10
CA SER A 761 -22.88 54.45 16.49
C SER A 761 -21.44 54.75 16.91
N LEU A 762 -20.81 53.78 17.56
CA LEU A 762 -19.41 53.85 17.99
C LEU A 762 -18.59 52.87 17.15
N VAL A 763 -17.61 53.40 16.41
CA VAL A 763 -16.62 52.60 15.68
C VAL A 763 -15.29 52.73 16.40
N ILE A 764 -14.67 51.60 16.74
CA ILE A 764 -13.34 51.54 17.36
C ILE A 764 -12.32 51.29 16.28
N LEU A 765 -11.17 51.96 16.35
CA LEU A 765 -10.05 51.72 15.45
C LEU A 765 -8.73 51.62 16.19
N THR A 766 -7.85 50.76 15.69
CA THR A 766 -6.43 50.69 16.03
C THR A 766 -5.59 51.41 14.97
N SER A 767 -4.41 51.89 15.36
CA SER A 767 -3.41 52.39 14.40
C SER A 767 -2.04 52.52 15.04
N ASN A 768 -1.02 52.68 14.19
CA ASN A 768 0.37 52.97 14.58
C ASN A 768 0.99 52.00 15.61
N PRO A 769 0.82 50.66 15.51
CA PRO A 769 1.60 49.74 16.33
C PRO A 769 3.11 49.98 16.16
N ILE A 770 3.83 49.90 17.27
CA ILE A 770 5.27 50.07 17.38
C ILE A 770 5.85 48.75 17.86
N SER A 771 6.79 48.18 17.12
CA SER A 771 7.55 46.99 17.52
C SER A 771 9.05 47.19 17.27
N ILE A 772 9.84 46.15 17.53
CA ILE A 772 11.28 46.14 17.25
C ILE A 772 11.63 46.39 15.76
N SER A 773 10.71 46.09 14.84
CA SER A 773 10.93 46.24 13.39
C SER A 773 10.44 47.57 12.82
N GLY A 774 9.84 48.44 13.64
CA GLY A 774 9.41 49.78 13.22
C GLY A 774 8.03 50.18 13.74
N THR A 775 7.40 51.13 13.04
CA THR A 775 6.10 51.71 13.38
C THR A 775 5.09 51.52 12.25
N GLY A 776 3.81 51.63 12.55
CA GLY A 776 2.72 51.60 11.57
C GLY A 776 2.13 50.20 11.41
N ASP A 777 0.82 50.17 11.18
CA ASP A 777 0.06 48.94 10.98
C ASP A 777 0.30 48.43 9.57
N GLN A 778 0.68 47.16 9.46
CA GLN A 778 0.96 46.53 8.17
C GLN A 778 -0.28 45.95 7.51
N LYS A 779 -1.42 45.88 8.22
CA LYS A 779 -2.69 45.40 7.69
C LYS A 779 -3.85 46.32 8.05
N PRO A 780 -3.82 47.62 7.71
CA PRO A 780 -4.83 48.59 8.16
C PRO A 780 -6.28 48.33 7.68
N THR A 781 -6.50 47.33 6.82
CA THR A 781 -7.83 46.90 6.37
C THR A 781 -8.65 46.18 7.44
N ASN A 782 -8.02 45.71 8.54
CA ASN A 782 -8.70 45.03 9.66
C ASN A 782 -8.76 45.88 10.95
N ASP A 783 -8.39 47.17 10.85
CA ASP A 783 -8.40 48.15 11.94
C ASP A 783 -9.79 48.68 12.31
#